data_AF-A0A484NCI4-F1
#
_entry.id   AF-A0A484NCI4-F1
#
_cell.length_a   1.000
_cell.length_b   1.000
_cell.length_c   1.000
_cell.angle_alpha   90.00
_cell.angle_beta   90.00
_cell.angle_gamma   90.00
#
_symmetry.space_group_name_H-M   'P 1'
#
loop_
_entity.id
_entity.type
_entity.pdbx_description
1 polymer ?
#
loop_
_entity_poly.entity_id
_entity_poly.type
_entity_poly.pdbx_seq_one_letter_code
_entity_poly.pdbx_strand_id
1 'polypeptide(L)'
;MASVQHTLASSTVGKNLNNSSPIKFPSSSSLPCAHISGLGRKFVCLSSFSGPKVASNGEKPKQRKHTVDPNAPNFLPLPSFEECFPKSSKEHKVIVDGQSGHVLQVPFRRIHLTGDNPHFDTYDTSGPQGINPRAGLPKLRKEWIDRREKMGGPRYTQMFYAKQGIITEEMTFCAAREKLDPEFVRSEVARGRAIIPSNKKHLELEPMVVGRKFLVKVNANIGNSAVVSSIEEEVQKLQWATIWGADTIMDLSTGHHIHETREWILRNSAVPVGTVPIYQALEKVGGVAEKLSWEVFRDTLIEQAEQGVDYFTIHAGVLLRYIPLTAKRMTGIVSRGGSIHAKWCLAYHKENFAYEHWDDILDICNQYDVSLSIGDGLRPGSIYDANDSAQFAELLTQGELTRRAWEKDVQVMNEGPGHIPMHKIPENMQKQLEWCNEAPFYTLGPLTTDIAPGYDHITSAIGAANIGSLGTALLCYVTPKEHLGLPNRDDVKTGVISYKISAHAADLAKGHPHAQAWDDAISKARFEFRWMDQFALSLDPVTAMAFHDETLPSDGSKVAHFCSMCGPKFCSMKITEDIRKYAEEHGYGNAEEAIQHGMDAMSAQFQAAKTTVSGEQHGEVGGEIYLPTSYIDSLKI
;
A
#
# COMPACT_ATOMS: atom_id res chain seq x y z
N MET A 1 -4.38 44.35 -30.54
CA MET A 1 -3.17 45.17 -30.76
C MET A 1 -1.97 44.40 -30.23
N ALA A 2 -0.98 44.14 -31.12
CA ALA A 2 0.39 43.65 -30.94
C ALA A 2 0.61 42.37 -30.08
N SER A 3 0.97 41.16 -30.54
CA SER A 3 1.80 40.65 -31.66
C SER A 3 3.27 41.11 -31.66
N VAL A 4 4.20 40.19 -31.32
CA VAL A 4 5.59 40.00 -31.85
C VAL A 4 6.04 38.58 -31.43
N GLN A 5 5.94 37.55 -32.28
CA GLN A 5 6.89 36.99 -33.27
C GLN A 5 7.91 35.95 -32.74
N HIS A 6 7.75 34.75 -33.31
CA HIS A 6 8.73 33.66 -33.41
C HIS A 6 9.95 34.05 -34.24
N THR A 7 11.12 33.47 -33.92
CA THR A 7 12.22 33.33 -34.88
C THR A 7 12.74 31.89 -34.87
N LEU A 8 12.56 31.22 -36.01
CA LEU A 8 13.23 29.98 -36.42
C LEU A 8 14.50 30.37 -37.17
N ALA A 9 15.61 29.68 -36.91
CA ALA A 9 16.79 29.69 -37.78
C ALA A 9 17.07 28.27 -38.27
N SER A 10 16.91 28.09 -39.58
CA SER A 10 17.29 26.93 -40.37
C SER A 10 18.76 27.03 -40.80
N SER A 11 19.48 25.90 -40.81
CA SER A 11 20.65 25.72 -41.67
C SER A 11 20.58 24.36 -42.36
N THR A 12 20.51 24.40 -43.69
CA THR A 12 20.43 23.28 -44.61
C THR A 12 21.81 22.85 -45.12
N VAL A 13 22.01 21.52 -45.11
CA VAL A 13 22.59 20.66 -46.17
C VAL A 13 24.07 20.84 -46.57
N GLY A 14 24.83 19.76 -46.33
CA GLY A 14 25.96 19.33 -47.16
C GLY A 14 26.01 17.80 -47.23
N LYS A 15 25.57 17.22 -48.35
CA LYS A 15 25.68 15.79 -48.70
C LYS A 15 27.12 15.48 -49.12
N ASN A 16 27.65 14.31 -48.73
CA ASN A 16 28.41 13.46 -49.65
C ASN A 16 28.41 11.99 -49.21
N LEU A 17 28.33 11.14 -50.22
CA LEU A 17 28.00 9.71 -50.21
C LEU A 17 29.26 8.82 -50.30
N ASN A 18 29.12 7.65 -49.68
CA ASN A 18 29.49 6.31 -50.16
C ASN A 18 30.88 5.67 -49.95
N ASN A 19 30.75 4.43 -49.43
CA ASN A 19 31.49 3.18 -49.65
C ASN A 19 32.81 2.95 -48.90
N SER A 20 32.85 1.96 -47.97
CA SER A 20 33.04 0.53 -48.31
C SER A 20 33.28 -0.36 -47.07
N SER A 21 32.44 -1.39 -46.92
CA SER A 21 32.72 -2.78 -46.48
C SER A 21 33.31 -3.13 -45.09
N PRO A 22 32.98 -4.33 -44.55
CA PRO A 22 33.12 -4.66 -43.12
C PRO A 22 34.37 -5.50 -42.81
N ILE A 23 34.95 -5.30 -41.62
CA ILE A 23 36.08 -6.10 -41.12
C ILE A 23 35.54 -7.32 -40.34
N LYS A 24 35.98 -8.51 -40.77
CA LYS A 24 35.76 -9.82 -40.14
C LYS A 24 37.04 -10.28 -39.40
N PHE A 25 36.86 -10.72 -38.14
CA PHE A 25 37.47 -11.89 -37.43
C PHE A 25 39.01 -11.98 -37.26
N PRO A 26 39.55 -12.63 -36.19
CA PRO A 26 39.27 -14.05 -35.91
C PRO A 26 39.21 -14.53 -34.45
N SER A 27 38.62 -15.73 -34.37
CA SER A 27 38.56 -16.68 -33.27
C SER A 27 39.83 -17.53 -33.11
N SER A 28 39.95 -18.09 -31.91
CA SER A 28 40.70 -19.29 -31.48
C SER A 28 42.24 -19.25 -31.41
N SER A 29 42.77 -19.47 -30.20
CA SER A 29 43.95 -20.30 -29.97
C SER A 29 43.88 -20.98 -28.61
N SER A 30 43.93 -22.29 -28.64
CA SER A 30 43.97 -23.25 -27.54
C SER A 30 45.40 -23.70 -27.22
N LEU A 31 45.61 -24.15 -25.97
CA LEU A 31 46.68 -25.04 -25.41
C LEU A 31 48.01 -24.38 -24.96
N PRO A 32 48.78 -24.98 -24.00
CA PRO A 32 48.72 -26.38 -23.52
C PRO A 32 48.78 -26.61 -21.99
N CYS A 33 48.40 -27.84 -21.63
CA CYS A 33 48.63 -28.51 -20.36
C CYS A 33 50.11 -28.96 -20.25
N ALA A 34 50.76 -28.74 -19.11
CA ALA A 34 52.01 -29.42 -18.73
C ALA A 34 52.09 -29.59 -17.20
N HIS A 35 52.11 -30.85 -16.78
CA HIS A 35 52.46 -31.35 -15.45
C HIS A 35 53.90 -31.00 -15.06
N ILE A 36 54.15 -30.51 -13.84
CA ILE A 36 55.29 -30.92 -12.98
C ILE A 36 54.84 -30.93 -11.50
N SER A 37 55.33 -31.94 -10.81
CA SER A 37 55.12 -32.46 -9.45
C SER A 37 55.48 -31.55 -8.26
N GLY A 38 54.63 -31.63 -7.21
CA GLY A 38 55.03 -32.04 -5.85
C GLY A 38 55.80 -31.07 -4.94
N LEU A 39 55.14 -30.59 -3.87
CA LEU A 39 55.65 -30.60 -2.49
C LEU A 39 54.55 -30.14 -1.53
N GLY A 40 54.08 -31.06 -0.69
CA GLY A 40 53.04 -30.79 0.31
C GLY A 40 53.58 -30.06 1.54
N ARG A 41 52.77 -29.14 2.07
CA ARG A 41 52.83 -28.73 3.48
C ARG A 41 51.40 -28.64 4.03
N LYS A 42 51.14 -29.50 5.01
CA LYS A 42 49.95 -29.53 5.87
C LYS A 42 49.88 -28.24 6.68
N PHE A 43 48.73 -27.57 6.67
CA PHE A 43 48.34 -26.68 7.76
C PHE A 43 47.24 -27.35 8.57
N VAL A 44 47.57 -27.57 9.84
CA VAL A 44 46.76 -28.19 10.88
C VAL A 44 45.72 -27.17 11.34
N CYS A 45 44.43 -27.55 11.28
CA CYS A 45 43.35 -26.74 11.84
C CYS A 45 43.25 -27.03 13.35
N LEU A 46 43.63 -26.06 14.17
CA LEU A 46 43.50 -26.10 15.63
C LEU A 46 42.07 -25.76 16.03
N SER A 47 41.39 -26.75 16.58
CA SER A 47 40.17 -26.60 17.36
C SER A 47 40.45 -25.94 18.73
N SER A 48 39.43 -25.29 19.27
CA SER A 48 39.16 -24.95 20.68
C SER A 48 39.38 -23.49 21.14
N PHE A 49 38.29 -22.71 21.09
CA PHE A 49 37.94 -21.76 22.15
C PHE A 49 36.43 -21.86 22.41
N SER A 50 36.09 -22.30 23.61
CA SER A 50 34.72 -22.48 24.12
C SER A 50 34.18 -21.16 24.68
N GLY A 51 33.20 -20.57 23.99
CA GLY A 51 32.28 -19.56 24.53
C GLY A 51 31.03 -20.22 25.15
N PRO A 52 30.24 -19.51 25.98
CA PRO A 52 29.16 -20.12 26.74
C PRO A 52 28.02 -20.58 25.82
N LYS A 53 27.60 -21.84 25.97
CA LYS A 53 26.43 -22.40 25.30
C LYS A 53 25.16 -21.75 25.87
N VAL A 54 24.54 -20.87 25.10
CA VAL A 54 23.10 -20.59 25.23
C VAL A 54 22.38 -21.80 24.63
N ALA A 55 21.60 -22.49 25.46
CA ALA A 55 20.77 -23.61 25.01
C ALA A 55 19.64 -23.08 24.13
N SER A 56 19.84 -23.05 22.81
CA SER A 56 18.73 -22.97 21.87
C SER A 56 18.07 -24.34 21.80
N ASN A 57 16.91 -24.49 22.44
CA ASN A 57 15.98 -25.56 22.11
C ASN A 57 15.50 -25.36 20.66
N GLY A 58 16.28 -25.86 19.71
CA GLY A 58 15.89 -25.93 18.31
C GLY A 58 14.87 -27.05 18.13
N GLU A 59 13.58 -26.74 18.33
CA GLU A 59 12.55 -27.52 17.67
C GLU A 59 12.76 -27.38 16.15
N LYS A 60 12.96 -28.51 15.46
CA LYS A 60 12.82 -28.57 13.99
C LYS A 60 11.45 -27.97 13.64
N PRO A 61 11.31 -27.15 12.58
CA PRO A 61 10.02 -26.59 12.22
C PRO A 61 9.08 -27.75 11.91
N LYS A 62 8.09 -27.99 12.78
CA LYS A 62 7.01 -28.95 12.52
C LYS A 62 6.38 -28.55 11.20
N GLN A 63 6.22 -29.50 10.27
CA GLN A 63 5.42 -29.31 9.05
C GLN A 63 4.13 -28.60 9.43
N ARG A 64 3.92 -27.39 8.89
CA ARG A 64 2.72 -26.61 9.15
C ARG A 64 1.52 -27.43 8.66
N LYS A 65 0.65 -27.81 9.59
CA LYS A 65 -0.45 -28.73 9.34
C LYS A 65 -1.56 -28.01 8.59
N HIS A 66 -2.14 -28.65 7.59
CA HIS A 66 -3.42 -28.26 7.02
C HIS A 66 -4.51 -28.24 8.12
N THR A 67 -5.56 -27.46 7.90
CA THR A 67 -6.74 -27.43 8.78
C THR A 67 -7.31 -28.85 8.90
N VAL A 68 -7.51 -29.30 10.14
CA VAL A 68 -7.98 -30.67 10.42
C VAL A 68 -9.49 -30.79 10.20
N ASP A 69 -10.26 -29.82 10.69
CA ASP A 69 -11.70 -29.72 10.48
C ASP A 69 -12.04 -28.31 9.96
N PRO A 70 -12.42 -28.16 8.68
CA PRO A 70 -12.73 -26.86 8.11
C PRO A 70 -13.97 -26.21 8.73
N ASN A 71 -14.82 -26.96 9.43
CA ASN A 71 -16.00 -26.43 10.12
C ASN A 71 -15.70 -25.98 11.56
N ALA A 72 -14.53 -26.32 12.10
CA ALA A 72 -14.14 -25.93 13.45
C ALA A 72 -12.65 -25.53 13.60
N PRO A 73 -12.11 -24.59 12.78
CA PRO A 73 -10.69 -24.25 12.80
C PRO A 73 -10.20 -23.69 14.15
N ASN A 74 -8.95 -23.97 14.51
CA ASN A 74 -8.37 -23.55 15.79
C ASN A 74 -7.65 -22.19 15.69
N PHE A 75 -8.41 -21.10 15.75
CA PHE A 75 -7.86 -19.75 15.61
C PHE A 75 -6.91 -19.37 16.75
N LEU A 76 -5.77 -18.79 16.38
CA LEU A 76 -4.81 -18.22 17.32
C LEU A 76 -5.14 -16.75 17.60
N PRO A 77 -4.95 -16.27 18.84
CA PRO A 77 -5.12 -14.86 19.14
C PRO A 77 -4.05 -14.03 18.39
N LEU A 78 -4.46 -12.83 17.97
CA LEU A 78 -3.56 -11.81 17.46
C LEU A 78 -3.13 -10.86 18.58
N PRO A 79 -2.00 -10.12 18.41
CA PRO A 79 -1.71 -8.98 19.24
C PRO A 79 -2.91 -8.02 19.30
N SER A 80 -3.13 -7.41 20.45
CA SER A 80 -4.23 -6.48 20.65
C SER A 80 -4.04 -5.19 19.84
N PHE A 81 -5.12 -4.43 19.69
CA PHE A 81 -5.07 -3.11 19.07
C PHE A 81 -4.09 -2.18 19.79
N GLU A 82 -4.08 -2.21 21.12
CA GLU A 82 -3.22 -1.40 21.98
C GLU A 82 -1.75 -1.83 21.90
N GLU A 83 -1.49 -3.13 21.72
CA GLU A 83 -0.14 -3.64 21.47
C GLU A 83 0.40 -3.17 20.11
N CYS A 84 -0.45 -3.08 19.09
CA CYS A 84 -0.05 -2.58 17.76
C CYS A 84 0.07 -1.04 17.74
N PHE A 85 -0.86 -0.37 18.42
CA PHE A 85 -1.02 1.09 18.40
C PHE A 85 -1.06 1.66 19.82
N PRO A 86 0.09 1.68 20.52
CA PRO A 86 0.19 2.31 21.82
C PRO A 86 -0.30 3.77 21.77
N LYS A 87 -0.99 4.20 22.83
CA LYS A 87 -1.63 5.53 22.94
C LYS A 87 -2.73 5.82 21.93
N SER A 88 -3.27 4.79 21.27
CA SER A 88 -4.44 4.94 20.41
C SER A 88 -5.67 4.30 21.01
N SER A 89 -6.84 4.88 20.75
CA SER A 89 -8.14 4.24 20.97
C SER A 89 -8.90 4.11 19.64
N LYS A 90 -9.70 3.06 19.52
CA LYS A 90 -10.68 2.93 18.44
C LYS A 90 -11.95 3.66 18.85
N GLU A 91 -12.37 4.62 18.06
CA GLU A 91 -13.50 5.52 18.32
C GLU A 91 -14.51 5.44 17.17
N HIS A 92 -15.72 5.93 17.41
CA HIS A 92 -16.78 5.96 16.40
C HIS A 92 -17.44 7.33 16.33
N LYS A 93 -17.66 7.81 15.11
CA LYS A 93 -18.49 8.99 14.85
C LYS A 93 -19.92 8.52 14.61
N VAL A 94 -20.85 8.98 15.45
CA VAL A 94 -22.27 8.70 15.29
C VAL A 94 -22.87 9.67 14.28
N ILE A 95 -23.45 9.15 13.22
CA ILE A 95 -24.13 9.91 12.15
C ILE A 95 -25.53 9.35 11.97
N VAL A 96 -26.51 10.21 11.69
CA VAL A 96 -27.85 9.77 11.29
C VAL A 96 -27.97 9.95 9.79
N ASP A 97 -28.30 8.87 9.09
CA ASP A 97 -28.56 8.94 7.66
C ASP A 97 -29.83 9.75 7.38
N GLY A 98 -29.72 10.77 6.52
CA GLY A 98 -30.79 11.75 6.32
C GLY A 98 -32.04 11.19 5.62
N GLN A 99 -31.91 10.12 4.83
CA GLN A 99 -33.02 9.54 4.08
C GLN A 99 -33.68 8.38 4.81
N SER A 100 -32.90 7.52 5.46
CA SER A 100 -33.40 6.34 6.18
C SER A 100 -33.65 6.57 7.67
N GLY A 101 -33.01 7.55 8.28
CA GLY A 101 -33.02 7.78 9.73
C GLY A 101 -32.19 6.77 10.52
N HIS A 102 -31.46 5.85 9.87
CA HIS A 102 -30.59 4.90 10.55
C HIS A 102 -29.40 5.58 11.22
N VAL A 103 -29.05 5.10 12.42
CA VAL A 103 -27.88 5.56 13.16
C VAL A 103 -26.67 4.73 12.72
N LEU A 104 -25.66 5.39 12.18
CA LEU A 104 -24.42 4.81 11.69
C LEU A 104 -23.27 5.11 12.66
N GLN A 105 -22.43 4.11 12.93
CA GLN A 105 -21.22 4.26 13.74
C GLN A 105 -19.99 4.13 12.83
N VAL A 106 -19.40 5.25 12.45
CA VAL A 106 -18.29 5.29 11.49
C VAL A 106 -16.96 5.27 12.25
N PRO A 107 -16.12 4.24 12.07
CA PRO A 107 -14.93 4.05 12.88
C PRO A 107 -13.79 4.98 12.45
N PHE A 108 -12.99 5.39 13.44
CA PHE A 108 -11.70 6.04 13.26
C PHE A 108 -10.79 5.68 14.44
N ARG A 109 -9.49 5.91 14.30
CA ARG A 109 -8.53 5.76 15.39
C ARG A 109 -8.13 7.12 15.92
N ARG A 110 -8.20 7.29 17.23
CA ARG A 110 -7.75 8.49 17.93
C ARG A 110 -6.40 8.25 18.58
N ILE A 111 -5.42 9.08 18.24
CA ILE A 111 -4.07 9.05 18.80
C ILE A 111 -3.97 10.14 19.88
N HIS A 112 -3.74 9.73 21.13
CA HIS A 112 -3.70 10.62 22.29
C HIS A 112 -2.29 11.22 22.44
N LEU A 113 -2.16 12.53 22.28
CA LEU A 113 -0.88 13.25 22.35
C LEU A 113 -0.66 13.84 23.74
N THR A 114 0.60 14.11 24.10
CA THR A 114 0.98 14.73 25.38
C THR A 114 0.93 16.26 25.34
N GLY A 115 0.90 16.87 26.53
CA GLY A 115 0.80 18.32 26.72
C GLY A 115 -0.57 18.86 26.32
N ASP A 116 -0.60 20.10 25.85
CA ASP A 116 -1.83 20.77 25.38
C ASP A 116 -2.14 20.47 23.89
N ASN A 117 -1.48 19.45 23.31
CA ASN A 117 -1.71 19.07 21.92
C ASN A 117 -3.07 18.35 21.80
N PRO A 118 -3.92 18.73 20.84
CA PRO A 118 -5.13 17.97 20.57
C PRO A 118 -4.78 16.55 20.11
N HIS A 119 -5.67 15.60 20.34
CA HIS A 119 -5.56 14.27 19.75
C HIS A 119 -5.54 14.34 18.22
N PHE A 120 -5.02 13.28 17.59
CA PHE A 120 -5.01 13.15 16.14
C PHE A 120 -5.90 11.99 15.69
N ASP A 121 -6.92 12.28 14.88
CA ASP A 121 -7.87 11.27 14.38
C ASP A 121 -7.45 10.78 12.98
N THR A 122 -7.16 9.48 12.88
CA THR A 122 -6.78 8.79 11.63
C THR A 122 -7.88 7.88 11.12
N TYR A 123 -7.85 7.58 9.82
CA TYR A 123 -8.63 6.47 9.26
C TYR A 123 -8.24 5.16 9.96
N ASP A 124 -9.19 4.23 10.08
CA ASP A 124 -8.98 2.92 10.70
C ASP A 124 -9.78 1.83 9.96
N THR A 125 -9.08 0.77 9.58
CA THR A 125 -9.60 -0.40 8.84
C THR A 125 -9.63 -1.66 9.69
N SER A 126 -9.16 -1.61 10.94
CA SER A 126 -8.96 -2.79 11.79
C SER A 126 -10.24 -3.57 12.13
N GLY A 127 -11.42 -2.98 11.91
CA GLY A 127 -12.71 -3.57 12.26
C GLY A 127 -12.90 -3.79 13.78
N PRO A 128 -14.02 -4.42 14.20
CA PRO A 128 -14.26 -4.73 15.60
C PRO A 128 -13.18 -5.64 16.21
N GLN A 129 -12.72 -5.28 17.41
CA GLN A 129 -11.62 -5.99 18.11
C GLN A 129 -12.16 -6.95 19.17
N GLY A 130 -11.35 -7.97 19.52
CA GLY A 130 -11.68 -8.91 20.61
C GLY A 130 -12.84 -9.87 20.32
N ILE A 131 -13.25 -10.01 19.05
CA ILE A 131 -14.33 -10.89 18.64
C ILE A 131 -13.80 -12.31 18.41
N ASN A 132 -14.51 -13.32 18.92
CA ASN A 132 -14.19 -14.72 18.64
C ASN A 132 -14.50 -15.04 17.16
N PRO A 133 -13.51 -15.48 16.35
CA PRO A 133 -13.76 -15.72 14.93
C PRO A 133 -14.81 -16.79 14.62
N ARG A 134 -15.10 -17.69 15.59
CA ARG A 134 -16.16 -18.69 15.49
C ARG A 134 -17.57 -18.10 15.53
N ALA A 135 -17.73 -16.92 16.13
CA ALA A 135 -19.02 -16.22 16.19
C ALA A 135 -19.27 -15.36 14.94
N GLY A 136 -18.20 -14.93 14.26
CA GLY A 136 -18.26 -13.92 13.21
C GLY A 136 -18.44 -12.50 13.76
N LEU A 137 -18.24 -11.51 12.91
CA LEU A 137 -18.44 -10.10 13.24
C LEU A 137 -19.93 -9.75 13.32
N PRO A 138 -20.30 -8.66 14.04
CA PRO A 138 -21.66 -8.14 14.03
C PRO A 138 -22.11 -7.76 12.63
N LYS A 139 -23.34 -8.15 12.28
CA LYS A 139 -23.97 -7.87 10.97
C LYS A 139 -24.56 -6.46 10.90
N LEU A 140 -23.72 -5.44 11.03
CA LEU A 140 -24.11 -4.04 11.19
C LEU A 140 -25.00 -3.51 10.05
N ARG A 141 -24.83 -4.03 8.82
CA ARG A 141 -25.59 -3.57 7.64
C ARG A 141 -26.98 -4.20 7.51
N LYS A 142 -27.33 -5.16 8.37
CA LYS A 142 -28.54 -5.99 8.21
C LYS A 142 -29.82 -5.16 8.01
N GLU A 143 -30.07 -4.20 8.89
CA GLU A 143 -31.31 -3.41 8.85
C GLU A 143 -31.39 -2.50 7.61
N TRP A 144 -30.23 -2.06 7.11
CA TRP A 144 -30.12 -1.21 5.92
C TRP A 144 -30.58 -1.98 4.69
N ILE A 145 -30.06 -3.20 4.54
CA ILE A 145 -30.38 -4.11 3.45
C ILE A 145 -31.83 -4.59 3.55
N ASP A 146 -32.27 -5.05 4.73
CA ASP A 146 -33.64 -5.53 4.94
C ASP A 146 -34.68 -4.44 4.60
N ARG A 147 -34.41 -3.16 4.93
CA ARG A 147 -35.30 -2.04 4.55
C ARG A 147 -35.40 -1.93 3.03
N ARG A 148 -34.26 -1.88 2.33
CA ARG A 148 -34.25 -1.69 0.87
C ARG A 148 -34.85 -2.88 0.13
N GLU A 149 -34.62 -4.10 0.60
CA GLU A 149 -35.27 -5.29 0.04
C GLU A 149 -36.79 -5.25 0.23
N LYS A 150 -37.30 -4.79 1.38
CA LYS A 150 -38.74 -4.61 1.60
C LYS A 150 -39.38 -3.56 0.70
N MET A 151 -38.66 -2.49 0.36
CA MET A 151 -39.16 -1.47 -0.60
C MET A 151 -39.28 -2.04 -2.01
N GLY A 152 -38.46 -3.04 -2.34
CA GLY A 152 -38.36 -3.62 -3.67
C GLY A 152 -37.66 -2.71 -4.67
N GLY A 153 -37.05 -3.30 -5.68
CA GLY A 153 -36.36 -2.57 -6.73
C GLY A 153 -35.89 -3.50 -7.85
N PRO A 154 -35.64 -2.98 -9.06
CA PRO A 154 -35.18 -3.79 -10.18
C PRO A 154 -33.70 -4.20 -10.07
N ARG A 155 -32.90 -3.45 -9.30
CA ARG A 155 -31.45 -3.62 -9.10
C ARG A 155 -31.09 -3.23 -7.67
N TYR A 156 -29.99 -3.79 -7.16
CA TYR A 156 -29.57 -3.60 -5.77
C TYR A 156 -28.26 -2.82 -5.62
N THR A 157 -27.72 -2.26 -6.70
CA THR A 157 -26.36 -1.71 -6.71
C THR A 157 -26.29 -0.27 -6.20
N GLN A 158 -25.14 0.12 -5.62
CA GLN A 158 -24.93 1.52 -5.24
C GLN A 158 -24.99 2.47 -6.44
N MET A 159 -24.49 2.06 -7.61
CA MET A 159 -24.60 2.85 -8.84
C MET A 159 -26.05 3.07 -9.28
N PHE A 160 -26.90 2.04 -9.17
CA PHE A 160 -28.33 2.17 -9.46
C PHE A 160 -28.96 3.21 -8.54
N TYR A 161 -28.81 3.06 -7.21
CA TYR A 161 -29.36 4.01 -6.25
C TYR A 161 -28.82 5.42 -6.47
N ALA A 162 -27.52 5.56 -6.72
CA ALA A 162 -26.89 6.83 -6.99
C ALA A 162 -27.52 7.53 -8.20
N LYS A 163 -27.73 6.83 -9.32
CA LYS A 163 -28.38 7.39 -10.52
C LYS A 163 -29.85 7.77 -10.30
N GLN A 164 -30.54 7.13 -9.34
CA GLN A 164 -31.89 7.53 -8.92
C GLN A 164 -31.90 8.76 -8.00
N GLY A 165 -30.74 9.33 -7.64
CA GLY A 165 -30.65 10.45 -6.69
C GLY A 165 -30.80 10.01 -5.22
N ILE A 166 -30.70 8.71 -4.94
CA ILE A 166 -30.81 8.16 -3.59
C ILE A 166 -29.43 8.16 -2.94
N ILE A 167 -29.36 8.68 -1.71
CA ILE A 167 -28.18 8.58 -0.86
C ILE A 167 -28.43 7.42 0.09
N THR A 168 -27.66 6.35 -0.06
CA THR A 168 -27.76 5.16 0.78
C THR A 168 -26.96 5.32 2.07
N GLU A 169 -27.22 4.44 3.04
CA GLU A 169 -26.42 4.40 4.27
C GLU A 169 -24.94 4.14 3.99
N GLU A 170 -24.61 3.32 3.00
CA GLU A 170 -23.23 3.10 2.58
C GLU A 170 -22.57 4.39 2.05
N MET A 171 -23.29 5.21 1.28
CA MET A 171 -22.78 6.50 0.80
C MET A 171 -22.57 7.49 1.96
N THR A 172 -23.53 7.59 2.88
CA THR A 172 -23.41 8.42 4.09
C THR A 172 -22.26 7.96 4.99
N PHE A 173 -22.08 6.65 5.15
CA PHE A 173 -20.98 6.06 5.91
C PHE A 173 -19.63 6.44 5.30
N CYS A 174 -19.46 6.23 3.98
CA CYS A 174 -18.23 6.56 3.26
C CYS A 174 -17.93 8.07 3.32
N ALA A 175 -18.94 8.91 3.15
CA ALA A 175 -18.80 10.37 3.22
C ALA A 175 -18.26 10.81 4.59
N ALA A 176 -18.83 10.29 5.67
CA ALA A 176 -18.36 10.58 7.02
C ALA A 176 -16.93 10.07 7.27
N ARG A 177 -16.58 8.89 6.75
CA ARG A 177 -15.25 8.28 6.87
C ARG A 177 -14.17 9.08 6.12
N GLU A 178 -14.54 9.64 4.96
CA GLU A 178 -13.68 10.49 4.12
C GLU A 178 -13.72 11.97 4.50
N LYS A 179 -14.59 12.37 5.44
CA LYS A 179 -14.88 13.77 5.81
C LYS A 179 -15.34 14.61 4.61
N LEU A 180 -16.14 14.02 3.74
CA LEU A 180 -16.73 14.62 2.54
C LEU A 180 -18.25 14.67 2.64
N ASP A 181 -18.86 15.36 1.69
CA ASP A 181 -20.31 15.48 1.59
C ASP A 181 -20.96 14.20 0.99
N PRO A 182 -22.08 13.69 1.53
CA PRO A 182 -22.75 12.49 1.00
C PRO A 182 -23.26 12.64 -0.43
N GLU A 183 -23.70 13.83 -0.85
CA GLU A 183 -24.12 14.09 -2.23
C GLU A 183 -22.91 14.08 -3.18
N PHE A 184 -21.73 14.51 -2.71
CA PHE A 184 -20.49 14.33 -3.48
C PHE A 184 -20.15 12.85 -3.71
N VAL A 185 -20.29 12.01 -2.68
CA VAL A 185 -20.10 10.54 -2.82
C VAL A 185 -21.10 9.96 -3.82
N ARG A 186 -22.39 10.27 -3.67
CA ARG A 186 -23.44 9.84 -4.61
C ARG A 186 -23.12 10.25 -6.04
N SER A 187 -22.69 11.50 -6.25
CA SER A 187 -22.35 12.01 -7.57
C SER A 187 -21.21 11.24 -8.24
N GLU A 188 -20.10 10.98 -7.51
CA GLU A 188 -18.96 10.23 -8.05
C GLU A 188 -19.32 8.76 -8.34
N VAL A 189 -20.19 8.13 -7.53
CA VAL A 189 -20.70 6.78 -7.77
C VAL A 189 -21.63 6.73 -8.99
N ALA A 190 -22.58 7.67 -9.09
CA ALA A 190 -23.55 7.72 -10.20
C ALA A 190 -22.89 7.82 -11.58
N ARG A 191 -21.78 8.58 -11.66
CA ARG A 191 -21.01 8.78 -12.89
C ARG A 191 -19.90 7.75 -13.10
N GLY A 192 -19.80 6.74 -12.23
CA GLY A 192 -18.85 5.63 -12.35
C GLY A 192 -17.40 5.95 -12.02
N ARG A 193 -17.10 7.12 -11.43
CA ARG A 193 -15.74 7.52 -11.01
C ARG A 193 -15.35 7.05 -9.61
N ALA A 194 -16.31 6.49 -8.90
CA ALA A 194 -16.12 5.82 -7.62
C ALA A 194 -17.04 4.61 -7.51
N ILE A 195 -16.63 3.64 -6.69
CA ILE A 195 -17.44 2.48 -6.32
C ILE A 195 -17.43 2.32 -4.80
N ILE A 196 -18.48 1.68 -4.29
CA ILE A 196 -18.58 1.20 -2.92
C ILE A 196 -18.84 -0.32 -3.02
N PRO A 197 -17.80 -1.16 -2.95
CA PRO A 197 -17.93 -2.60 -3.09
C PRO A 197 -18.59 -3.16 -1.84
N SER A 198 -19.89 -3.45 -1.94
CA SER A 198 -20.74 -3.67 -0.76
C SER A 198 -21.84 -4.70 -0.98
N ASN A 199 -21.45 -5.93 -1.31
CA ASN A 199 -22.43 -6.99 -1.57
C ASN A 199 -23.44 -7.07 -0.42
N LYS A 200 -24.73 -7.14 -0.76
CA LYS A 200 -25.82 -7.13 0.23
C LYS A 200 -25.79 -8.31 1.19
N LYS A 201 -25.06 -9.38 0.88
CA LYS A 201 -24.85 -10.55 1.75
C LYS A 201 -23.69 -10.39 2.71
N HIS A 202 -22.78 -9.44 2.48
CA HIS A 202 -21.67 -9.13 3.39
C HIS A 202 -22.10 -8.12 4.45
N LEU A 203 -22.87 -8.60 5.43
CA LEU A 203 -23.52 -7.73 6.41
C LEU A 203 -22.56 -7.23 7.50
N GLU A 204 -21.39 -7.86 7.61
CA GLU A 204 -20.30 -7.55 8.54
C GLU A 204 -19.46 -6.33 8.11
N LEU A 205 -19.56 -5.93 6.83
CA LEU A 205 -18.77 -4.86 6.21
C LEU A 205 -18.98 -3.48 6.87
N GLU A 206 -17.89 -2.78 7.15
CA GLU A 206 -17.83 -1.34 7.36
C GLU A 206 -17.56 -0.65 6.01
N PRO A 207 -18.54 0.04 5.39
CA PRO A 207 -18.40 0.55 4.03
C PRO A 207 -17.19 1.47 3.80
N MET A 208 -16.63 1.40 2.60
CA MET A 208 -15.54 2.25 2.13
C MET A 208 -15.73 2.57 0.63
N VAL A 209 -15.12 3.67 0.17
CA VAL A 209 -15.23 4.13 -1.22
C VAL A 209 -13.88 4.08 -1.93
N VAL A 210 -13.88 3.57 -3.16
CA VAL A 210 -12.73 3.53 -4.06
C VAL A 210 -12.97 4.50 -5.21
N GLY A 211 -12.16 5.54 -5.32
CA GLY A 211 -12.22 6.49 -6.43
C GLY A 211 -11.13 7.55 -6.34
N ARG A 212 -10.76 8.15 -7.48
CA ARG A 212 -9.64 9.11 -7.59
C ARG A 212 -9.78 10.33 -6.68
N LYS A 213 -11.01 10.72 -6.35
CA LYS A 213 -11.34 11.90 -5.54
C LYS A 213 -11.33 11.66 -4.02
N PHE A 214 -11.07 10.44 -3.60
CA PHE A 214 -11.00 10.02 -2.20
C PHE A 214 -9.55 9.73 -1.81
N LEU A 215 -9.33 9.34 -0.55
CA LEU A 215 -8.05 8.77 -0.12
C LEU A 215 -7.67 7.58 -0.99
N VAL A 216 -6.39 7.43 -1.33
CA VAL A 216 -5.91 6.25 -2.06
C VAL A 216 -6.03 5.03 -1.15
N LYS A 217 -6.62 3.95 -1.67
CA LYS A 217 -6.89 2.72 -0.91
C LYS A 217 -5.82 1.67 -1.21
N VAL A 218 -5.64 0.71 -0.29
CA VAL A 218 -4.69 -0.40 -0.41
C VAL A 218 -5.41 -1.74 -0.28
N ASN A 219 -5.13 -2.65 -1.20
CA ASN A 219 -5.58 -4.04 -1.13
C ASN A 219 -4.45 -4.96 -0.63
N ALA A 220 -4.78 -5.91 0.23
CA ALA A 220 -3.90 -7.03 0.60
C ALA A 220 -4.40 -8.36 0.03
N ASN A 221 -3.56 -9.06 -0.73
CA ASN A 221 -3.84 -10.42 -1.19
C ASN A 221 -3.46 -11.44 -0.12
N ILE A 222 -4.42 -12.26 0.26
CA ILE A 222 -4.25 -13.45 1.08
C ILE A 222 -4.76 -14.68 0.29
N GLY A 223 -4.84 -15.84 0.93
CA GLY A 223 -5.30 -17.06 0.31
C GLY A 223 -4.31 -18.20 0.46
N ASN A 224 -4.87 -19.40 0.57
CA ASN A 224 -4.12 -20.64 0.68
C ASN A 224 -3.63 -21.13 -0.70
N SER A 225 -2.77 -22.15 -0.70
CA SER A 225 -2.39 -22.84 -1.93
C SER A 225 -2.45 -24.36 -1.74
N ALA A 226 -2.32 -25.10 -2.84
CA ALA A 226 -2.18 -26.55 -2.80
C ALA A 226 -0.97 -27.04 -1.98
N VAL A 227 0.01 -26.18 -1.70
CA VAL A 227 1.29 -26.56 -1.07
C VAL A 227 1.37 -26.14 0.40
N VAL A 228 0.80 -24.99 0.77
CA VAL A 228 0.93 -24.42 2.12
C VAL A 228 -0.28 -23.57 2.53
N SER A 229 -0.37 -23.37 3.85
CA SER A 229 -1.37 -22.60 4.62
C SER A 229 -2.65 -23.35 5.01
N SER A 230 -3.44 -22.70 5.87
CA SER A 230 -4.61 -23.27 6.55
C SER A 230 -5.66 -22.18 6.79
N ILE A 231 -6.91 -22.55 7.02
CA ILE A 231 -8.01 -21.60 7.33
C ILE A 231 -7.64 -20.70 8.50
N GLU A 232 -7.00 -21.26 9.54
CA GLU A 232 -6.55 -20.51 10.71
C GLU A 232 -5.54 -19.42 10.34
N GLU A 233 -4.55 -19.74 9.49
CA GLU A 233 -3.56 -18.76 9.03
C GLU A 233 -4.19 -17.70 8.11
N GLU A 234 -5.18 -18.05 7.28
CA GLU A 234 -5.83 -17.09 6.39
C GLU A 234 -6.68 -16.07 7.16
N VAL A 235 -7.47 -16.51 8.14
CA VAL A 235 -8.22 -15.57 9.01
C VAL A 235 -7.25 -14.71 9.83
N GLN A 236 -6.14 -15.27 10.29
CA GLN A 236 -5.09 -14.49 10.96
C GLN A 236 -4.50 -13.43 10.02
N LYS A 237 -4.20 -13.77 8.77
CA LYS A 237 -3.67 -12.82 7.78
C LYS A 237 -4.69 -11.73 7.42
N LEU A 238 -5.98 -12.05 7.35
CA LEU A 238 -7.06 -11.06 7.17
C LEU A 238 -7.02 -9.99 8.27
N GLN A 239 -7.10 -10.42 9.52
CA GLN A 239 -7.13 -9.53 10.68
C GLN A 239 -5.80 -8.76 10.82
N TRP A 240 -4.69 -9.42 10.50
CA TRP A 240 -3.37 -8.80 10.51
C TRP A 240 -3.15 -7.80 9.38
N ALA A 241 -3.69 -8.02 8.18
CA ALA A 241 -3.59 -7.05 7.09
C ALA A 241 -4.41 -5.79 7.41
N THR A 242 -5.63 -5.98 7.89
CA THR A 242 -6.58 -4.89 8.18
C THR A 242 -6.17 -4.04 9.37
N ILE A 243 -5.58 -4.63 10.42
CA ILE A 243 -5.05 -3.84 11.55
C ILE A 243 -3.95 -2.87 11.10
N TRP A 244 -3.09 -3.27 10.15
CA TRP A 244 -2.02 -2.42 9.63
C TRP A 244 -2.45 -1.46 8.51
N GLY A 245 -3.72 -1.48 8.10
CA GLY A 245 -4.28 -0.46 7.20
C GLY A 245 -4.80 -0.96 5.86
N ALA A 246 -4.85 -2.27 5.60
CA ALA A 246 -5.44 -2.78 4.35
C ALA A 246 -6.93 -2.38 4.27
N ASP A 247 -7.29 -1.65 3.22
CA ASP A 247 -8.63 -1.10 3.01
C ASP A 247 -9.58 -2.10 2.34
N THR A 248 -9.02 -3.06 1.58
CA THR A 248 -9.70 -4.25 1.06
C THR A 248 -8.77 -5.45 1.18
N ILE A 249 -9.34 -6.66 1.08
CA ILE A 249 -8.56 -7.88 0.92
C ILE A 249 -9.06 -8.67 -0.29
N MET A 250 -8.20 -9.52 -0.85
CA MET A 250 -8.61 -10.55 -1.79
C MET A 250 -8.24 -11.93 -1.27
N ASP A 251 -9.21 -12.84 -1.31
CA ASP A 251 -8.96 -14.27 -1.14
C ASP A 251 -8.59 -14.88 -2.49
N LEU A 252 -7.29 -15.17 -2.66
CA LEU A 252 -6.73 -15.79 -3.86
C LEU A 252 -6.44 -17.28 -3.66
N SER A 253 -7.17 -17.93 -2.74
CA SER A 253 -7.01 -19.35 -2.44
C SER A 253 -7.15 -20.23 -3.67
N THR A 254 -6.21 -21.16 -3.84
CA THR A 254 -6.22 -22.17 -4.91
C THR A 254 -5.97 -23.59 -4.38
N GLY A 255 -6.04 -23.79 -3.07
CA GLY A 255 -5.83 -25.08 -2.42
C GLY A 255 -7.12 -25.81 -2.11
N HIS A 256 -7.06 -26.69 -1.11
CA HIS A 256 -8.27 -27.35 -0.58
C HIS A 256 -9.15 -26.35 0.19
N HIS A 257 -10.45 -26.67 0.27
CA HIS A 257 -11.44 -25.94 1.07
C HIS A 257 -11.55 -24.43 0.74
N ILE A 258 -11.51 -24.07 -0.55
CA ILE A 258 -11.61 -22.65 -0.98
C ILE A 258 -12.93 -22.03 -0.50
N HIS A 259 -14.04 -22.76 -0.60
CA HIS A 259 -15.36 -22.27 -0.18
C HIS A 259 -15.40 -21.97 1.32
N GLU A 260 -14.93 -22.91 2.13
CA GLU A 260 -14.94 -22.84 3.58
C GLU A 260 -13.94 -21.79 4.10
N THR A 261 -12.75 -21.73 3.52
CA THR A 261 -11.75 -20.68 3.83
C THR A 261 -12.36 -19.30 3.63
N ARG A 262 -13.03 -19.09 2.48
CA ARG A 262 -13.67 -17.82 2.15
C ARG A 262 -14.85 -17.49 3.07
N GLU A 263 -15.62 -18.49 3.48
CA GLU A 263 -16.72 -18.28 4.45
C GLU A 263 -16.18 -17.74 5.77
N TRP A 264 -15.10 -18.34 6.30
CA TRP A 264 -14.45 -17.86 7.51
C TRP A 264 -13.87 -16.46 7.36
N ILE A 265 -13.30 -16.14 6.19
CA ILE A 265 -12.79 -14.79 5.88
C ILE A 265 -13.94 -13.78 5.88
N LEU A 266 -15.00 -14.01 5.09
CA LEU A 266 -16.11 -13.07 4.93
C LEU A 266 -16.84 -12.78 6.24
N ARG A 267 -17.15 -13.82 7.02
CA ARG A 267 -17.82 -13.66 8.33
C ARG A 267 -16.95 -12.95 9.36
N ASN A 268 -15.64 -12.81 9.10
CA ASN A 268 -14.69 -12.15 9.99
C ASN A 268 -14.03 -10.91 9.37
N SER A 269 -14.54 -10.42 8.24
CA SER A 269 -14.01 -9.25 7.55
C SER A 269 -14.90 -8.04 7.77
N ALA A 270 -14.31 -6.95 8.28
CA ALA A 270 -14.96 -5.64 8.30
C ALA A 270 -14.69 -4.84 7.01
N VAL A 271 -13.82 -5.34 6.13
CA VAL A 271 -13.43 -4.68 4.88
C VAL A 271 -13.94 -5.46 3.67
N PRO A 272 -14.07 -4.83 2.48
CA PRO A 272 -14.49 -5.52 1.28
C PRO A 272 -13.56 -6.69 0.93
N VAL A 273 -14.17 -7.81 0.52
CA VAL A 273 -13.48 -9.04 0.12
C VAL A 273 -13.66 -9.25 -1.38
N GLY A 274 -12.55 -9.29 -2.10
CA GLY A 274 -12.50 -9.65 -3.51
C GLY A 274 -12.06 -11.09 -3.76
N THR A 275 -12.37 -11.60 -4.94
CA THR A 275 -11.90 -12.91 -5.42
C THR A 275 -11.59 -12.88 -6.91
N VAL A 276 -10.97 -13.95 -7.40
CA VAL A 276 -10.86 -14.25 -8.82
C VAL A 276 -11.66 -15.53 -9.10
N PRO A 277 -12.94 -15.46 -9.49
CA PRO A 277 -13.83 -16.63 -9.54
C PRO A 277 -13.31 -17.78 -10.42
N ILE A 278 -12.49 -17.47 -11.43
CA ILE A 278 -11.91 -18.50 -12.32
C ILE A 278 -11.01 -19.49 -11.58
N TYR A 279 -10.43 -19.12 -10.44
CA TYR A 279 -9.57 -20.01 -9.66
C TYR A 279 -10.37 -21.16 -9.05
N GLN A 280 -11.50 -20.85 -8.43
CA GLN A 280 -12.38 -21.88 -7.90
C GLN A 280 -13.07 -22.67 -9.01
N ALA A 281 -13.48 -22.00 -10.10
CA ALA A 281 -14.06 -22.69 -11.26
C ALA A 281 -13.08 -23.72 -11.86
N LEU A 282 -11.77 -23.40 -11.89
CA LEU A 282 -10.73 -24.31 -12.35
C LEU A 282 -10.57 -25.53 -11.43
N GLU A 283 -10.64 -25.33 -10.11
CA GLU A 283 -10.62 -26.43 -9.14
C GLU A 283 -11.85 -27.36 -9.31
N LYS A 284 -13.03 -26.81 -9.56
CA LYS A 284 -14.26 -27.61 -9.83
C LYS A 284 -14.12 -28.55 -11.02
N VAL A 285 -13.24 -28.24 -11.98
CA VAL A 285 -12.96 -29.09 -13.15
C VAL A 285 -11.64 -29.84 -13.04
N GLY A 286 -11.08 -29.95 -11.83
CA GLY A 286 -9.88 -30.72 -11.53
C GLY A 286 -8.60 -30.14 -12.13
N GLY A 287 -8.48 -28.82 -12.22
CA GLY A 287 -7.29 -28.15 -12.73
C GLY A 287 -7.15 -28.16 -14.26
N VAL A 288 -8.15 -28.69 -14.99
CA VAL A 288 -8.11 -28.80 -16.45
C VAL A 288 -8.81 -27.60 -17.08
N ALA A 289 -8.04 -26.60 -17.50
CA ALA A 289 -8.55 -25.35 -18.06
C ALA A 289 -9.53 -25.58 -19.22
N GLU A 290 -9.28 -26.57 -20.08
CA GLU A 290 -10.12 -26.96 -21.21
C GLU A 290 -11.53 -27.39 -20.77
N LYS A 291 -11.68 -27.95 -19.57
CA LYS A 291 -13.00 -28.37 -19.07
C LYS A 291 -13.83 -27.21 -18.50
N LEU A 292 -13.29 -25.99 -18.45
CA LEU A 292 -14.06 -24.82 -18.08
C LEU A 292 -15.17 -24.55 -19.11
N SER A 293 -16.31 -24.09 -18.61
CA SER A 293 -17.43 -23.62 -19.42
C SER A 293 -18.12 -22.46 -18.72
N TRP A 294 -19.01 -21.78 -19.44
CA TRP A 294 -19.85 -20.75 -18.86
C TRP A 294 -20.66 -21.28 -17.67
N GLU A 295 -21.21 -22.50 -17.74
CA GLU A 295 -22.05 -23.07 -16.69
C GLU A 295 -21.30 -23.23 -15.37
N VAL A 296 -20.08 -23.78 -15.41
CA VAL A 296 -19.22 -23.93 -14.21
C VAL A 296 -18.86 -22.57 -13.64
N PHE A 297 -18.57 -21.60 -14.51
CA PHE A 297 -18.22 -20.25 -14.10
C PHE A 297 -19.41 -19.51 -13.48
N ARG A 298 -20.58 -19.56 -14.11
CA ARG A 298 -21.85 -19.01 -13.62
C ARG A 298 -22.19 -19.55 -12.24
N ASP A 299 -22.14 -20.87 -12.05
CA ASP A 299 -22.45 -21.49 -10.76
C ASP A 299 -21.45 -21.06 -9.68
N THR A 300 -20.19 -20.82 -10.06
CA THR A 300 -19.17 -20.26 -9.16
C THR A 300 -19.43 -18.80 -8.81
N LEU A 301 -19.87 -17.97 -9.76
CA LEU A 301 -20.23 -16.58 -9.50
C LEU A 301 -21.40 -16.48 -8.50
N ILE A 302 -22.46 -17.29 -8.70
CA ILE A 302 -23.62 -17.31 -7.81
C ILE A 302 -23.23 -17.78 -6.41
N GLU A 303 -22.45 -18.86 -6.32
CA GLU A 303 -21.95 -19.38 -5.04
C GLU A 303 -21.20 -18.30 -4.24
N GLN A 304 -20.28 -17.58 -4.88
CA GLN A 304 -19.49 -16.55 -4.22
C GLN A 304 -20.31 -15.29 -3.90
N ALA A 305 -21.26 -14.93 -4.77
CA ALA A 305 -22.15 -13.79 -4.54
C ALA A 305 -23.07 -14.04 -3.34
N GLU A 306 -23.58 -15.27 -3.17
CA GLU A 306 -24.40 -15.65 -2.00
C GLU A 306 -23.60 -15.63 -0.69
N GLN A 307 -22.30 -15.97 -0.72
CA GLN A 307 -21.44 -15.87 0.47
C GLN A 307 -21.19 -14.41 0.88
N GLY A 308 -21.25 -13.47 -0.05
CA GLY A 308 -20.99 -12.04 0.19
C GLY A 308 -19.68 -11.51 -0.38
N VAL A 309 -19.09 -12.12 -1.40
CA VAL A 309 -17.94 -11.49 -2.08
C VAL A 309 -18.35 -10.13 -2.66
N ASP A 310 -17.58 -9.08 -2.37
CA ASP A 310 -17.93 -7.69 -2.70
C ASP A 310 -17.50 -7.29 -4.11
N TYR A 311 -16.44 -7.90 -4.63
CA TYR A 311 -16.01 -7.68 -6.00
C TYR A 311 -15.33 -8.90 -6.65
N PHE A 312 -15.54 -9.04 -7.96
CA PHE A 312 -14.94 -10.09 -8.75
C PHE A 312 -13.90 -9.55 -9.72
N THR A 313 -12.70 -10.12 -9.69
CA THR A 313 -11.74 -9.98 -10.77
C THR A 313 -12.11 -10.93 -11.91
N ILE A 314 -12.56 -10.38 -13.04
CA ILE A 314 -12.95 -11.16 -14.22
C ILE A 314 -12.12 -10.72 -15.43
N HIS A 315 -11.41 -11.68 -16.03
CA HIS A 315 -10.49 -11.47 -17.14
C HIS A 315 -11.21 -11.53 -18.50
N ALA A 316 -12.32 -10.81 -18.63
CA ALA A 316 -13.11 -10.76 -19.86
C ALA A 316 -12.41 -9.98 -20.99
N GLY A 317 -11.35 -9.22 -20.69
CA GLY A 317 -10.55 -8.50 -21.69
C GLY A 317 -9.53 -9.38 -22.45
N VAL A 318 -9.30 -10.62 -22.01
CA VAL A 318 -8.36 -11.55 -22.66
C VAL A 318 -9.02 -12.20 -23.86
N LEU A 319 -9.06 -11.49 -24.98
CA LEU A 319 -9.72 -11.95 -26.20
C LEU A 319 -8.81 -12.85 -27.03
N LEU A 320 -9.39 -13.81 -27.74
CA LEU A 320 -8.68 -14.79 -28.56
C LEU A 320 -7.68 -14.11 -29.51
N ARG A 321 -8.11 -13.02 -30.16
CA ARG A 321 -7.29 -12.25 -31.11
C ARG A 321 -6.13 -11.50 -30.46
N TYR A 322 -6.13 -11.29 -29.15
CA TYR A 322 -5.05 -10.61 -28.43
C TYR A 322 -3.94 -11.57 -28.00
N ILE A 323 -4.23 -12.87 -27.85
CA ILE A 323 -3.26 -13.87 -27.41
C ILE A 323 -2.00 -13.90 -28.32
N PRO A 324 -2.10 -13.86 -29.67
CA PRO A 324 -0.91 -13.84 -30.53
C PRO A 324 -0.01 -12.60 -30.32
N LEU A 325 -0.54 -11.49 -29.80
CA LEU A 325 0.24 -10.29 -29.52
C LEU A 325 1.29 -10.53 -28.42
N THR A 326 1.06 -11.49 -27.53
CA THR A 326 1.97 -11.82 -26.43
C THR A 326 3.12 -12.73 -26.85
N ALA A 327 3.11 -13.27 -28.08
CA ALA A 327 4.11 -14.25 -28.53
C ALA A 327 5.53 -13.70 -28.58
N LYS A 328 5.70 -12.37 -28.64
CA LYS A 328 7.00 -11.68 -28.69
C LYS A 328 7.44 -11.11 -27.34
N ARG A 329 6.66 -11.34 -26.27
CA ARG A 329 6.99 -10.87 -24.93
C ARG A 329 8.15 -11.64 -24.32
N MET A 330 8.87 -10.98 -23.43
CA MET A 330 9.94 -11.59 -22.62
C MET A 330 9.35 -12.57 -21.60
N THR A 331 8.30 -12.16 -20.89
CA THR A 331 7.69 -12.96 -19.81
C THR A 331 6.26 -13.42 -20.12
N GLY A 332 5.80 -13.24 -21.36
CA GLY A 332 4.54 -13.80 -21.84
C GLY A 332 3.30 -13.26 -21.11
N ILE A 333 2.43 -14.17 -20.67
CA ILE A 333 1.22 -13.87 -19.89
C ILE A 333 1.48 -14.26 -18.45
N VAL A 334 1.69 -13.27 -17.57
CA VAL A 334 1.99 -13.49 -16.14
C VAL A 334 0.76 -13.46 -15.24
N SER A 335 -0.40 -13.05 -15.77
CA SER A 335 -1.65 -13.18 -15.03
C SER A 335 -2.07 -14.65 -14.94
N ARG A 336 -2.27 -15.17 -13.72
CA ARG A 336 -2.81 -16.51 -13.51
C ARG A 336 -4.19 -16.64 -14.16
N GLY A 337 -5.11 -15.73 -13.87
CA GLY A 337 -6.45 -15.76 -14.48
C GLY A 337 -6.39 -15.56 -15.99
N GLY A 338 -5.58 -14.62 -16.47
CA GLY A 338 -5.42 -14.38 -17.91
C GLY A 338 -4.86 -15.58 -18.67
N SER A 339 -3.87 -16.28 -18.12
CA SER A 339 -3.30 -17.48 -18.75
C SER A 339 -4.28 -18.66 -18.78
N ILE A 340 -5.17 -18.80 -17.79
CA ILE A 340 -6.25 -19.80 -17.79
C ILE A 340 -7.23 -19.53 -18.94
N HIS A 341 -7.70 -18.29 -19.09
CA HIS A 341 -8.58 -17.90 -20.19
C HIS A 341 -7.89 -18.06 -21.55
N ALA A 342 -6.62 -17.65 -21.67
CA ALA A 342 -5.86 -17.80 -22.91
C ALA A 342 -5.71 -19.28 -23.32
N LYS A 343 -5.39 -20.16 -22.36
CA LYS A 343 -5.30 -21.61 -22.60
C LYS A 343 -6.63 -22.17 -23.10
N TRP A 344 -7.74 -21.80 -22.47
CA TRP A 344 -9.08 -22.22 -22.90
C TRP A 344 -9.41 -21.72 -24.32
N CYS A 345 -9.16 -20.44 -24.61
CA CYS A 345 -9.43 -19.84 -25.92
C CYS A 345 -8.64 -20.54 -27.03
N LEU A 346 -7.35 -20.87 -26.78
CA LEU A 346 -6.53 -21.58 -27.75
C LEU A 346 -6.96 -23.04 -27.95
N ALA A 347 -7.37 -23.73 -26.89
CA ALA A 347 -7.81 -25.13 -26.97
C ALA A 347 -9.07 -25.30 -27.82
N TYR A 348 -10.00 -24.34 -27.74
CA TYR A 348 -11.26 -24.38 -28.50
C TYR A 348 -11.28 -23.50 -29.74
N HIS A 349 -10.30 -22.62 -29.90
CA HIS A 349 -10.28 -21.56 -30.90
C HIS A 349 -11.60 -20.76 -30.93
N LYS A 350 -12.07 -20.40 -29.73
CA LYS A 350 -13.30 -19.62 -29.49
C LYS A 350 -12.98 -18.35 -28.72
N GLU A 351 -13.84 -17.33 -28.87
CA GLU A 351 -13.73 -16.11 -28.09
C GLU A 351 -13.97 -16.39 -26.61
N ASN A 352 -13.37 -15.58 -25.74
CA ASN A 352 -13.42 -15.73 -24.30
C ASN A 352 -14.87 -15.80 -23.78
N PHE A 353 -15.25 -16.92 -23.15
CA PHE A 353 -16.63 -17.11 -22.70
C PHE A 353 -17.09 -16.04 -21.68
N ALA A 354 -16.19 -15.46 -20.88
CA ALA A 354 -16.56 -14.38 -19.95
C ALA A 354 -16.85 -13.05 -20.68
N TYR A 355 -16.24 -12.84 -21.84
CA TYR A 355 -16.58 -11.72 -22.73
C TYR A 355 -17.92 -11.94 -23.42
N GLU A 356 -18.13 -13.14 -23.97
CA GLU A 356 -19.37 -13.51 -24.67
C GLU A 356 -20.58 -13.49 -23.72
N HIS A 357 -20.40 -13.94 -22.48
CA HIS A 357 -21.43 -13.94 -21.43
C HIS A 357 -21.36 -12.74 -20.48
N TRP A 358 -20.71 -11.64 -20.89
CA TRP A 358 -20.57 -10.47 -20.03
C TRP A 358 -21.94 -9.98 -19.53
N ASP A 359 -22.93 -9.92 -20.40
CA ASP A 359 -24.28 -9.44 -20.04
C ASP A 359 -24.97 -10.31 -18.98
N ASP A 360 -24.73 -11.63 -19.00
CA ASP A 360 -25.26 -12.56 -18.00
C ASP A 360 -24.54 -12.38 -16.65
N ILE A 361 -23.22 -12.12 -16.68
CA ILE A 361 -22.42 -11.79 -15.49
C ILE A 361 -22.96 -10.52 -14.84
N LEU A 362 -23.29 -9.51 -15.64
CA LEU A 362 -23.88 -8.26 -15.15
C LEU A 362 -25.23 -8.48 -14.47
N ASP A 363 -26.06 -9.39 -14.99
CA ASP A 363 -27.35 -9.70 -14.39
C ASP A 363 -27.20 -10.37 -13.01
N ILE A 364 -26.19 -11.23 -12.84
CA ILE A 364 -25.83 -11.79 -11.53
C ILE A 364 -25.37 -10.68 -10.59
N CYS A 365 -24.37 -9.88 -10.99
CA CYS A 365 -23.78 -8.83 -10.15
C CYS A 365 -24.83 -7.84 -9.64
N ASN A 366 -25.80 -7.48 -10.48
CA ASN A 366 -26.91 -6.59 -10.13
C ASN A 366 -27.79 -7.06 -8.97
N GLN A 367 -27.98 -8.37 -8.82
CA GLN A 367 -28.86 -8.91 -7.78
C GLN A 367 -28.22 -8.85 -6.38
N TYR A 368 -26.89 -8.80 -6.32
CA TYR A 368 -26.14 -8.87 -5.08
C TYR A 368 -25.34 -7.60 -4.76
N ASP A 369 -25.17 -6.69 -5.73
CA ASP A 369 -24.23 -5.56 -5.66
C ASP A 369 -22.77 -5.99 -5.57
N VAL A 370 -22.40 -6.98 -6.39
CA VAL A 370 -20.99 -7.32 -6.60
C VAL A 370 -20.39 -6.33 -7.60
N SER A 371 -19.32 -5.64 -7.22
CA SER A 371 -18.57 -4.78 -8.14
C SER A 371 -17.69 -5.62 -9.08
N LEU A 372 -17.46 -5.13 -10.28
CA LEU A 372 -16.56 -5.77 -11.23
C LEU A 372 -15.20 -5.10 -11.21
N SER A 373 -14.17 -5.87 -10.87
CA SER A 373 -12.77 -5.54 -11.10
C SER A 373 -12.39 -6.16 -12.45
N ILE A 374 -12.40 -5.37 -13.53
CA ILE A 374 -12.11 -5.94 -14.85
C ILE A 374 -10.60 -6.23 -14.92
N GLY A 375 -10.25 -7.52 -14.92
CA GLY A 375 -8.87 -7.97 -14.76
C GLY A 375 -7.95 -7.58 -15.91
N ASP A 376 -6.66 -7.50 -15.63
CA ASP A 376 -5.58 -7.17 -16.58
C ASP A 376 -4.79 -8.43 -16.98
N GLY A 377 -5.48 -9.35 -17.65
CA GLY A 377 -4.94 -10.66 -18.00
C GLY A 377 -3.68 -10.61 -18.87
N LEU A 378 -3.50 -9.54 -19.63
CA LEU A 378 -2.36 -9.25 -20.49
C LEU A 378 -1.47 -8.15 -19.91
N ARG A 379 -1.45 -7.93 -18.59
CA ARG A 379 -0.46 -7.02 -17.97
C ARG A 379 0.99 -7.43 -18.24
N PRO A 380 1.94 -6.49 -18.25
CA PRO A 380 3.37 -6.80 -18.40
C PRO A 380 3.95 -7.39 -17.11
N GLY A 381 4.68 -8.49 -17.26
CA GLY A 381 5.42 -9.15 -16.17
C GLY A 381 6.93 -8.92 -16.22
N SER A 382 7.36 -7.94 -17.01
CA SER A 382 8.74 -7.47 -17.07
C SER A 382 8.74 -6.05 -17.61
N ILE A 383 9.78 -5.28 -17.29
CA ILE A 383 10.01 -3.93 -17.84
C ILE A 383 10.07 -3.94 -19.38
N TYR A 384 10.54 -5.04 -19.96
CA TYR A 384 10.62 -5.23 -21.42
C TYR A 384 9.23 -5.20 -22.08
N ASP A 385 8.23 -5.80 -21.44
CA ASP A 385 6.88 -5.96 -21.98
C ASP A 385 5.96 -4.74 -21.71
N ALA A 386 6.45 -3.75 -20.96
CA ALA A 386 5.68 -2.59 -20.53
C ALA A 386 5.17 -1.74 -21.71
N ASN A 387 3.87 -1.42 -21.69
CA ASN A 387 3.16 -0.58 -22.66
C ASN A 387 3.12 -1.17 -24.07
N ASP A 388 3.15 -2.50 -24.19
CA ASP A 388 3.07 -3.17 -25.47
C ASP A 388 1.63 -3.20 -26.03
N SER A 389 1.49 -3.73 -27.25
CA SER A 389 0.19 -3.80 -27.93
C SER A 389 -0.80 -4.73 -27.24
N ALA A 390 -0.35 -5.83 -26.61
CA ALA A 390 -1.24 -6.76 -25.93
C ALA A 390 -1.89 -6.11 -24.71
N GLN A 391 -1.10 -5.41 -23.90
CA GLN A 391 -1.58 -4.70 -22.72
C GLN A 391 -2.62 -3.64 -23.10
N PHE A 392 -2.31 -2.77 -24.07
CA PHE A 392 -3.22 -1.69 -24.43
C PHE A 392 -4.43 -2.14 -25.26
N ALA A 393 -4.34 -3.26 -25.98
CA ALA A 393 -5.51 -3.86 -26.62
C ALA A 393 -6.52 -4.34 -25.57
N GLU A 394 -6.05 -4.99 -24.50
CA GLU A 394 -6.91 -5.38 -23.38
C GLU A 394 -7.48 -4.16 -22.67
N LEU A 395 -6.68 -3.13 -22.37
CA LEU A 395 -7.15 -1.90 -21.71
C LEU A 395 -8.27 -1.20 -22.49
N LEU A 396 -8.16 -1.17 -23.82
CA LEU A 396 -9.22 -0.60 -24.66
C LEU A 396 -10.52 -1.41 -24.54
N THR A 397 -10.42 -2.74 -24.49
CA THR A 397 -11.58 -3.63 -24.26
C THR A 397 -12.12 -3.52 -22.84
N GLN A 398 -11.29 -3.33 -21.81
CA GLN A 398 -11.75 -3.06 -20.45
C GLN A 398 -12.67 -1.84 -20.43
N GLY A 399 -12.34 -0.77 -21.16
CA GLY A 399 -13.20 0.40 -21.30
C GLY A 399 -14.55 0.14 -21.98
N GLU A 400 -14.59 -0.73 -23.00
CA GLU A 400 -15.85 -1.19 -23.59
C GLU A 400 -16.73 -1.94 -22.58
N LEU A 401 -16.13 -2.89 -21.87
CA LEU A 401 -16.81 -3.70 -20.85
C LEU A 401 -17.29 -2.85 -19.67
N THR A 402 -16.54 -1.81 -19.29
CA THR A 402 -16.96 -0.81 -18.30
C THR A 402 -18.27 -0.13 -18.72
N ARG A 403 -18.36 0.37 -19.97
CA ARG A 403 -19.57 1.06 -20.45
C ARG A 403 -20.79 0.13 -20.47
N ARG A 404 -20.61 -1.11 -20.95
CA ARG A 404 -21.66 -2.14 -20.94
C ARG A 404 -22.14 -2.46 -19.51
N ALA A 405 -21.22 -2.55 -18.55
CA ALA A 405 -21.56 -2.75 -17.14
C ALA A 405 -22.36 -1.57 -16.57
N TRP A 406 -21.98 -0.34 -16.90
CA TRP A 406 -22.70 0.86 -16.45
C TRP A 406 -24.09 1.03 -17.05
N GLU A 407 -24.35 0.51 -18.26
CA GLU A 407 -25.71 0.44 -18.83
C GLU A 407 -26.64 -0.43 -17.97
N LYS A 408 -26.07 -1.44 -17.31
CA LYS A 408 -26.76 -2.28 -16.33
C LYS A 408 -26.56 -1.82 -14.88
N ASP A 409 -26.02 -0.63 -14.63
CA ASP A 409 -25.74 -0.07 -13.30
C ASP A 409 -24.85 -0.95 -12.40
N VAL A 410 -24.02 -1.82 -12.97
CA VAL A 410 -23.03 -2.57 -12.21
C VAL A 410 -21.82 -1.68 -11.94
N GLN A 411 -21.35 -1.67 -10.69
CA GLN A 411 -20.18 -0.89 -10.27
C GLN A 411 -18.90 -1.48 -10.88
N VAL A 412 -17.98 -0.64 -11.34
CA VAL A 412 -16.76 -1.08 -12.04
C VAL A 412 -15.52 -0.36 -11.53
N MET A 413 -14.43 -1.12 -11.37
CA MET A 413 -13.06 -0.63 -11.41
C MET A 413 -12.26 -1.44 -12.45
N ASN A 414 -11.18 -0.87 -12.97
CA ASN A 414 -10.32 -1.55 -13.95
C ASN A 414 -8.99 -1.92 -13.30
N GLU A 415 -8.53 -3.15 -13.51
CA GLU A 415 -7.19 -3.53 -13.09
C GLU A 415 -6.15 -3.04 -14.10
N GLY A 416 -4.96 -2.73 -13.60
CA GLY A 416 -3.85 -2.15 -14.34
C GLY A 416 -2.49 -2.71 -13.93
N PRO A 417 -1.44 -2.32 -14.66
CA PRO A 417 -0.25 -3.12 -14.89
C PRO A 417 0.57 -3.50 -13.65
N GLY A 418 1.42 -4.51 -13.90
CA GLY A 418 2.45 -5.01 -12.98
C GLY A 418 3.80 -4.32 -13.14
N HIS A 419 4.58 -4.61 -14.18
CA HIS A 419 5.96 -4.12 -14.30
C HIS A 419 6.08 -2.97 -15.30
N ILE A 420 6.33 -1.74 -14.83
CA ILE A 420 6.37 -0.52 -15.65
C ILE A 420 7.52 0.39 -15.20
N PRO A 421 8.49 0.72 -16.08
CA PRO A 421 9.54 1.66 -15.72
C PRO A 421 8.95 3.08 -15.60
N MET A 422 9.46 3.90 -14.68
CA MET A 422 8.82 5.17 -14.28
C MET A 422 8.41 6.08 -15.45
N HIS A 423 9.25 6.22 -16.48
CA HIS A 423 8.96 7.06 -17.65
C HIS A 423 7.72 6.62 -18.46
N LYS A 424 7.25 5.38 -18.29
CA LYS A 424 6.06 4.81 -18.94
C LYS A 424 4.80 4.86 -18.06
N ILE A 425 4.92 5.17 -16.77
CA ILE A 425 3.78 5.24 -15.85
C ILE A 425 2.73 6.28 -16.31
N PRO A 426 3.09 7.51 -16.73
CA PRO A 426 2.09 8.51 -17.12
C PRO A 426 1.19 8.10 -18.29
N GLU A 427 1.73 7.38 -19.28
CA GLU A 427 0.96 6.89 -20.43
C GLU A 427 -0.13 5.90 -19.99
N ASN A 428 0.15 5.04 -19.00
CA ASN A 428 -0.83 4.10 -18.48
C ASN A 428 -2.04 4.82 -17.86
N MET A 429 -1.78 5.81 -17.01
CA MET A 429 -2.86 6.57 -16.38
C MET A 429 -3.65 7.38 -17.41
N GLN A 430 -2.96 8.03 -18.37
CA GLN A 430 -3.62 8.84 -19.40
C GLN A 430 -4.55 7.99 -20.27
N LYS A 431 -4.10 6.83 -20.74
CA LYS A 431 -4.92 5.92 -21.54
C LYS A 431 -6.09 5.35 -20.75
N GLN A 432 -5.89 4.99 -19.48
CA GLN A 432 -6.98 4.45 -18.68
C GLN A 432 -8.07 5.49 -18.42
N LEU A 433 -7.71 6.73 -18.05
CA LEU A 433 -8.68 7.79 -17.86
C LEU A 433 -9.52 8.04 -19.11
N GLU A 434 -8.88 8.05 -20.29
CA GLU A 434 -9.54 8.28 -21.57
C GLU A 434 -10.41 7.09 -22.01
N TRP A 435 -9.84 5.89 -22.08
CA TRP A 435 -10.50 4.72 -22.66
C TRP A 435 -11.52 4.07 -21.74
N CYS A 436 -11.32 4.17 -20.44
CA CYS A 436 -12.19 3.60 -19.40
C CYS A 436 -13.06 4.67 -18.71
N ASN A 437 -13.21 5.85 -19.30
CA ASN A 437 -14.15 6.90 -18.87
C ASN A 437 -13.97 7.32 -17.41
N GLU A 438 -12.73 7.45 -16.95
CA GLU A 438 -12.37 7.80 -15.57
C GLU A 438 -12.85 6.81 -14.47
N ALA A 439 -13.21 5.57 -14.84
CA ALA A 439 -13.49 4.52 -13.85
C ALA A 439 -12.33 4.36 -12.85
N PRO A 440 -12.57 3.99 -11.59
CA PRO A 440 -11.49 3.74 -10.62
C PRO A 440 -10.46 2.77 -11.17
N PHE A 441 -9.18 3.15 -11.05
CA PHE A 441 -8.08 2.31 -11.49
C PHE A 441 -7.48 1.56 -10.30
N TYR A 442 -7.15 0.29 -10.50
CA TYR A 442 -6.63 -0.63 -9.48
C TYR A 442 -5.34 -1.28 -9.99
N THR A 443 -4.16 -0.95 -9.42
CA THR A 443 -2.88 -1.38 -10.00
C THR A 443 -2.09 -2.32 -9.10
N LEU A 444 -1.38 -3.29 -9.68
CA LEU A 444 -0.44 -4.15 -8.97
C LEU A 444 0.96 -3.52 -8.94
N GLY A 445 1.20 -2.61 -8.00
CA GLY A 445 2.37 -1.73 -8.01
C GLY A 445 2.10 -0.46 -8.81
N PRO A 446 2.83 -0.18 -9.91
CA PRO A 446 3.69 -1.11 -10.65
C PRO A 446 5.14 -1.23 -10.13
N LEU A 447 5.78 -2.38 -10.35
CA LEU A 447 7.21 -2.60 -10.15
C LEU A 447 8.01 -1.78 -11.16
N THR A 448 8.93 -0.95 -10.67
CA THR A 448 9.71 -0.02 -11.51
C THR A 448 11.01 -0.59 -12.04
N THR A 449 11.41 -1.76 -11.55
CA THR A 449 12.59 -2.53 -11.98
C THR A 449 12.45 -4.00 -11.59
N ASP A 450 13.05 -4.90 -12.39
CA ASP A 450 12.94 -6.36 -12.21
C ASP A 450 14.15 -6.97 -11.47
N ILE A 451 15.12 -6.15 -11.06
CA ILE A 451 16.45 -6.63 -10.65
C ILE A 451 16.58 -6.94 -9.15
N ALA A 452 15.52 -6.77 -8.35
CA ALA A 452 15.59 -6.84 -6.89
C ALA A 452 14.54 -7.77 -6.25
N PRO A 453 14.43 -9.04 -6.69
CA PRO A 453 13.55 -10.01 -6.04
C PRO A 453 13.92 -10.15 -4.56
N GLY A 454 12.91 -10.21 -3.68
CA GLY A 454 13.10 -10.06 -2.23
C GLY A 454 12.81 -8.65 -1.72
N TYR A 455 12.84 -7.65 -2.61
CA TYR A 455 12.59 -6.24 -2.31
C TYR A 455 11.52 -5.63 -3.22
N ASP A 456 10.67 -6.47 -3.82
CA ASP A 456 9.68 -6.00 -4.78
C ASP A 456 8.60 -5.10 -4.17
N HIS A 457 8.33 -5.23 -2.86
CA HIS A 457 7.55 -4.25 -2.10
C HIS A 457 8.11 -2.82 -2.19
N ILE A 458 9.43 -2.65 -2.36
CA ILE A 458 10.11 -1.35 -2.53
C ILE A 458 10.07 -0.93 -4.00
N THR A 459 10.43 -1.85 -4.91
CA THR A 459 10.45 -1.55 -6.37
C THR A 459 9.07 -1.12 -6.84
N SER A 460 8.02 -1.73 -6.28
CA SER A 460 6.62 -1.43 -6.55
C SER A 460 6.10 -0.21 -5.79
N ALA A 461 6.53 0.04 -4.56
CA ALA A 461 6.11 1.23 -3.80
C ALA A 461 6.46 2.53 -4.55
N ILE A 462 7.60 2.58 -5.24
CA ILE A 462 7.98 3.70 -6.11
C ILE A 462 6.93 3.91 -7.20
N GLY A 463 6.56 2.86 -7.94
CA GLY A 463 5.57 2.97 -9.01
C GLY A 463 4.16 3.22 -8.49
N ALA A 464 3.78 2.60 -7.37
CA ALA A 464 2.49 2.74 -6.72
C ALA A 464 2.24 4.17 -6.25
N ALA A 465 3.22 4.80 -5.59
CA ALA A 465 3.13 6.22 -5.22
C ALA A 465 3.04 7.13 -6.45
N ASN A 466 3.84 6.84 -7.50
CA ASN A 466 3.81 7.59 -8.75
C ASN A 466 2.43 7.50 -9.42
N ILE A 467 1.92 6.31 -9.70
CA ILE A 467 0.65 6.13 -10.41
C ILE A 467 -0.56 6.54 -9.54
N GLY A 468 -0.48 6.35 -8.22
CA GLY A 468 -1.43 6.87 -7.25
C GLY A 468 -1.54 8.40 -7.31
N SER A 469 -0.40 9.11 -7.39
CA SER A 469 -0.38 10.58 -7.51
C SER A 469 -1.04 11.07 -8.80
N LEU A 470 -0.99 10.27 -9.87
CA LEU A 470 -1.60 10.59 -11.16
C LEU A 470 -3.10 10.31 -11.17
N GLY A 471 -3.59 9.37 -10.36
CA GLY A 471 -5.02 9.16 -10.17
C GLY A 471 -5.51 7.75 -9.89
N THR A 472 -4.62 6.76 -9.72
CA THR A 472 -5.03 5.41 -9.30
C THR A 472 -5.75 5.45 -7.95
N ALA A 473 -6.84 4.70 -7.83
CA ALA A 473 -7.74 4.75 -6.69
C ALA A 473 -7.47 3.65 -5.65
N LEU A 474 -7.05 2.46 -6.11
CA LEU A 474 -6.71 1.30 -5.28
C LEU A 474 -5.35 0.75 -5.69
N LEU A 475 -4.49 0.48 -4.71
CA LEU A 475 -3.15 -0.07 -4.94
C LEU A 475 -3.11 -1.50 -4.39
N CYS A 476 -2.92 -2.49 -5.26
CA CYS A 476 -2.68 -3.87 -4.84
C CYS A 476 -1.26 -3.95 -4.31
N TYR A 477 -1.12 -4.38 -3.06
CA TYR A 477 0.19 -4.48 -2.46
C TYR A 477 1.08 -5.50 -3.18
N VAL A 478 2.38 -5.39 -2.95
CA VAL A 478 3.37 -6.39 -3.37
C VAL A 478 4.20 -6.66 -2.12
N THR A 479 4.41 -7.94 -1.82
CA THR A 479 5.14 -8.34 -0.61
C THR A 479 6.63 -8.52 -0.92
N PRO A 480 7.50 -8.58 0.09
CA PRO A 480 8.90 -8.98 -0.11
C PRO A 480 9.07 -10.33 -0.81
N LYS A 481 8.07 -11.23 -0.71
CA LYS A 481 8.11 -12.57 -1.32
C LYS A 481 7.54 -12.66 -2.72
N GLU A 482 7.13 -11.55 -3.33
CA GLU A 482 6.75 -11.57 -4.73
C GLU A 482 7.88 -12.20 -5.57
N HIS A 483 7.49 -13.01 -6.56
CA HIS A 483 8.40 -13.83 -7.38
C HIS A 483 9.20 -14.92 -6.65
N LEU A 484 9.03 -15.09 -5.33
CA LEU A 484 9.82 -16.02 -4.52
C LEU A 484 8.99 -17.07 -3.77
N GLY A 485 7.78 -16.74 -3.33
CA GLY A 485 6.91 -17.68 -2.62
C GLY A 485 5.71 -17.02 -1.96
N LEU A 486 4.99 -17.80 -1.13
CA LEU A 486 3.81 -17.29 -0.45
C LEU A 486 4.17 -16.44 0.78
N PRO A 487 3.55 -15.24 0.94
CA PRO A 487 3.79 -14.36 2.06
C PRO A 487 3.32 -14.98 3.37
N ASN A 488 4.17 -14.86 4.40
CA ASN A 488 3.77 -15.13 5.77
C ASN A 488 3.20 -13.86 6.42
N ARG A 489 2.82 -13.94 7.69
CA ARG A 489 2.26 -12.82 8.45
C ARG A 489 3.12 -11.55 8.45
N ASP A 490 4.44 -11.68 8.57
CA ASP A 490 5.34 -10.53 8.68
C ASP A 490 5.60 -9.89 7.30
N ASP A 491 5.61 -10.71 6.23
CA ASP A 491 5.63 -10.21 4.85
C ASP A 491 4.34 -9.43 4.51
N VAL A 492 3.20 -9.88 5.03
CA VAL A 492 1.91 -9.17 4.89
C VAL A 492 1.99 -7.79 5.54
N LYS A 493 2.46 -7.69 6.79
CA LYS A 493 2.67 -6.39 7.46
C LYS A 493 3.58 -5.49 6.65
N THR A 494 4.72 -6.00 6.19
CA THR A 494 5.70 -5.24 5.41
C THR A 494 5.09 -4.70 4.11
N GLY A 495 4.33 -5.54 3.40
CA GLY A 495 3.60 -5.14 2.19
C GLY A 495 2.56 -4.04 2.48
N VAL A 496 1.73 -4.23 3.51
CA VAL A 496 0.68 -3.25 3.86
C VAL A 496 1.30 -1.90 4.24
N ILE A 497 2.31 -1.88 5.12
CA ILE A 497 2.98 -0.63 5.52
C ILE A 497 3.61 0.07 4.32
N SER A 498 4.31 -0.66 3.44
CA SER A 498 4.91 -0.09 2.22
C SER A 498 3.88 0.58 1.31
N TYR A 499 2.69 0.00 1.23
CA TYR A 499 1.62 0.53 0.40
C TYR A 499 0.80 1.62 1.08
N LYS A 500 0.66 1.63 2.42
CA LYS A 500 0.09 2.79 3.13
C LYS A 500 0.99 4.01 3.02
N ILE A 501 2.33 3.83 3.04
CA ILE A 501 3.28 4.89 2.71
C ILE A 501 3.04 5.39 1.28
N SER A 502 2.93 4.47 0.31
CA SER A 502 2.74 4.82 -1.10
C SER A 502 1.43 5.56 -1.36
N ALA A 503 0.33 5.09 -0.75
CA ALA A 503 -1.00 5.70 -0.83
C ALA A 503 -1.01 7.10 -0.20
N HIS A 504 -0.46 7.24 1.01
CA HIS A 504 -0.39 8.54 1.68
C HIS A 504 0.53 9.53 0.93
N ALA A 505 1.66 9.08 0.40
CA ALA A 505 2.53 9.91 -0.45
C ALA A 505 1.80 10.39 -1.72
N ALA A 506 0.97 9.53 -2.32
CA ALA A 506 0.11 9.93 -3.42
C ALA A 506 -0.95 10.95 -2.99
N ASP A 507 -1.57 10.80 -1.82
CA ASP A 507 -2.54 11.75 -1.29
C ASP A 507 -1.92 13.12 -0.99
N LEU A 508 -0.69 13.17 -0.47
CA LEU A 508 0.09 14.40 -0.33
C LEU A 508 0.36 15.06 -1.68
N ALA A 509 0.83 14.28 -2.67
CA ALA A 509 1.10 14.79 -4.01
C ALA A 509 -0.16 15.30 -4.73
N LYS A 510 -1.32 14.69 -4.45
CA LYS A 510 -2.64 15.15 -4.93
C LYS A 510 -3.13 16.41 -4.21
N GLY A 511 -2.50 16.81 -3.11
CA GLY A 511 -3.00 17.88 -2.23
C GLY A 511 -4.34 17.51 -1.59
N HIS A 512 -4.56 16.24 -1.26
CA HIS A 512 -5.82 15.79 -0.67
C HIS A 512 -6.06 16.52 0.66
N PRO A 513 -7.28 17.05 0.90
CA PRO A 513 -7.61 17.72 2.16
C PRO A 513 -7.24 16.86 3.37
N HIS A 514 -6.60 17.49 4.36
CA HIS A 514 -6.19 16.90 5.64
C HIS A 514 -5.06 15.85 5.59
N ALA A 515 -4.54 15.45 4.42
CA ALA A 515 -3.44 14.49 4.35
C ALA A 515 -2.18 15.02 5.06
N GLN A 516 -1.76 16.24 4.73
CA GLN A 516 -0.55 16.87 5.30
C GLN A 516 -0.63 17.07 6.84
N ALA A 517 -1.84 17.15 7.40
CA ALA A 517 -2.00 17.33 8.84
C ALA A 517 -1.36 16.18 9.65
N TRP A 518 -1.28 14.98 9.08
CA TRP A 518 -0.60 13.85 9.72
C TRP A 518 0.93 14.06 9.76
N ASP A 519 1.52 14.42 8.62
CA ASP A 519 2.95 14.74 8.49
C ASP A 519 3.36 15.90 9.39
N ASP A 520 2.52 16.94 9.46
CA ASP A 520 2.76 18.11 10.31
C ASP A 520 2.71 17.71 11.79
N ALA A 521 1.75 16.88 12.21
CA ALA A 521 1.63 16.43 13.60
C ALA A 521 2.84 15.60 14.05
N ILE A 522 3.28 14.62 13.24
CA ILE A 522 4.46 13.80 13.57
C ILE A 522 5.75 14.61 13.50
N SER A 523 5.87 15.56 12.57
CA SER A 523 7.02 16.45 12.46
C SER A 523 7.12 17.41 13.63
N LYS A 524 5.98 17.95 14.09
CA LYS A 524 5.91 18.75 15.32
C LYS A 524 6.36 17.94 16.54
N ALA A 525 5.85 16.71 16.69
CA ALA A 525 6.26 15.83 17.79
C ALA A 525 7.76 15.50 17.75
N ARG A 526 8.31 15.31 16.56
CA ARG A 526 9.75 15.10 16.34
C ARG A 526 10.58 16.32 16.75
N PHE A 527 10.17 17.51 16.33
CA PHE A 527 10.90 18.75 16.63
C PHE A 527 10.85 19.10 18.13
N GLU A 528 9.73 18.81 18.79
CA GLU A 528 9.54 19.02 20.23
C GLU A 528 10.05 17.85 21.09
N PHE A 529 10.75 16.87 20.49
CA PHE A 529 11.29 15.69 21.19
C PHE A 529 10.26 14.89 21.99
N ARG A 530 8.99 14.93 21.58
CA ARG A 530 7.91 14.10 22.14
C ARG A 530 7.96 12.70 21.54
N TRP A 531 9.01 11.94 21.86
CA TRP A 531 9.30 10.63 21.25
C TRP A 531 8.12 9.68 21.24
N MET A 532 7.43 9.54 22.38
CA MET A 532 6.26 8.65 22.48
C MET A 532 5.10 9.09 21.59
N ASP A 533 4.93 10.40 21.37
CA ASP A 533 3.91 10.92 20.45
C ASP A 533 4.35 10.71 19.00
N GLN A 534 5.64 10.91 18.68
CA GLN A 534 6.19 10.62 17.37
C GLN A 534 6.00 9.14 17.00
N PHE A 535 6.25 8.22 17.93
CA PHE A 535 6.02 6.79 17.72
C PHE A 535 4.53 6.51 17.50
N ALA A 536 3.66 6.99 18.40
CA ALA A 536 2.22 6.77 18.33
C ALA A 536 1.59 7.32 17.05
N LEU A 537 2.12 8.44 16.52
CA LEU A 537 1.70 9.04 15.25
C LEU A 537 2.21 8.29 14.02
N SER A 538 3.16 7.38 14.13
CA SER A 538 3.69 6.67 12.96
C SER A 538 2.74 5.56 12.48
N LEU A 539 2.94 5.09 11.24
CA LEU A 539 2.17 3.95 10.69
C LEU A 539 2.42 2.65 11.46
N ASP A 540 3.62 2.48 12.02
CA ASP A 540 4.04 1.30 12.78
C ASP A 540 4.76 1.72 14.08
N PRO A 541 3.99 2.10 15.13
CA PRO A 541 4.55 2.67 16.35
C PRO A 541 5.56 1.77 17.06
N VAL A 542 5.28 0.46 17.09
CA VAL A 542 6.13 -0.50 17.79
C VAL A 542 7.49 -0.66 17.12
N THR A 543 7.55 -0.63 15.78
CA THR A 543 8.82 -0.68 15.05
C THR A 543 9.60 0.61 15.21
N ALA A 544 8.93 1.77 15.13
CA ALA A 544 9.59 3.06 15.32
C ALA A 544 10.22 3.19 16.72
N MET A 545 9.51 2.74 17.75
CA MET A 545 10.01 2.71 19.12
C MET A 545 11.15 1.69 19.29
N ALA A 546 11.00 0.48 18.76
CA ALA A 546 12.03 -0.55 18.86
C ALA A 546 13.37 -0.10 18.26
N PHE A 547 13.37 0.51 17.08
CA PHE A 547 14.60 0.99 16.42
C PHE A 547 15.30 2.11 17.19
N HIS A 548 14.55 3.00 17.84
CA HIS A 548 15.14 3.98 18.74
C HIS A 548 15.82 3.29 19.93
N ASP A 549 15.12 2.31 20.53
CA ASP A 549 15.51 1.66 21.78
C ASP A 549 16.66 0.66 21.64
N GLU A 550 16.98 0.22 20.41
CA GLU A 550 18.20 -0.54 20.13
C GLU A 550 19.48 0.15 20.63
N THR A 551 19.48 1.49 20.68
CA THR A 551 20.64 2.27 21.12
C THR A 551 20.39 3.12 22.37
N LEU A 552 19.13 3.55 22.59
CA LEU A 552 18.74 4.39 23.73
C LEU A 552 17.48 3.82 24.44
N PRO A 553 17.59 2.65 25.10
CA PRO A 553 16.42 1.94 25.63
C PRO A 553 15.83 2.57 26.89
N SER A 554 16.57 3.43 27.62
CA SER A 554 16.13 3.95 28.91
C SER A 554 14.91 4.87 28.78
N ASP A 555 14.03 4.85 29.78
CA ASP A 555 12.84 5.72 29.81
C ASP A 555 13.20 7.21 29.74
N GLY A 556 14.31 7.60 30.37
CA GLY A 556 14.83 8.97 30.30
C GLY A 556 15.21 9.42 28.88
N SER A 557 15.51 8.47 27.98
CA SER A 557 15.79 8.80 26.57
C SER A 557 14.55 9.21 25.80
N LYS A 558 13.35 8.86 26.27
CA LYS A 558 12.06 9.22 25.63
C LYS A 558 11.68 10.69 25.82
N VAL A 559 12.45 11.43 26.60
CA VAL A 559 12.34 12.88 26.79
C VAL A 559 13.65 13.59 26.46
N ALA A 560 14.63 12.89 25.88
CA ALA A 560 15.92 13.47 25.52
C ALA A 560 15.80 14.34 24.27
N HIS A 561 16.44 15.50 24.28
CA HIS A 561 16.48 16.43 23.13
C HIS A 561 17.54 16.02 22.08
N PHE A 562 17.70 14.71 21.86
CA PHE A 562 18.60 14.12 20.88
C PHE A 562 18.29 12.62 20.70
N CYS A 563 18.85 12.02 19.65
CA CYS A 563 18.98 10.56 19.52
C CYS A 563 20.45 10.15 19.34
N SER A 564 20.70 8.85 19.23
CA SER A 564 22.05 8.28 19.08
C SER A 564 22.78 8.74 17.82
N MET A 565 22.06 9.15 16.76
CA MET A 565 22.66 9.62 15.50
C MET A 565 23.57 10.85 15.67
N CYS A 566 23.14 11.85 16.44
CA CYS A 566 23.88 13.11 16.62
C CYS A 566 24.42 13.29 18.05
N GLY A 567 23.86 12.54 19.01
CA GLY A 567 24.14 12.74 20.42
C GLY A 567 23.69 14.12 20.94
N PRO A 568 23.95 14.40 22.23
CA PRO A 568 23.39 15.57 22.91
C PRO A 568 23.90 16.92 22.40
N LYS A 569 25.09 16.99 21.82
CA LYS A 569 25.75 18.28 21.46
C LYS A 569 25.50 18.73 20.03
N PHE A 570 25.15 17.81 19.13
CA PHE A 570 25.07 18.09 17.70
C PHE A 570 23.69 17.83 17.11
N CYS A 571 22.67 17.62 17.95
CA CYS A 571 21.30 17.52 17.46
C CYS A 571 20.87 18.87 16.88
N SER A 572 20.64 18.91 15.57
CA SER A 572 20.25 20.13 14.84
C SER A 572 18.95 20.74 15.34
N MET A 573 17.97 19.91 15.72
CA MET A 573 16.69 20.39 16.25
C MET A 573 16.86 21.03 17.63
N LYS A 574 17.77 20.50 18.48
CA LYS A 574 18.09 21.12 19.78
C LYS A 574 18.81 22.45 19.59
N ILE A 575 19.79 22.49 18.69
CA ILE A 575 20.47 23.75 18.33
C ILE A 575 19.45 24.78 17.83
N THR A 576 18.45 24.36 17.04
CA THR A 576 17.39 25.25 16.55
C THR A 576 16.47 25.74 17.68
N GLU A 577 16.14 24.88 18.66
CA GLU A 577 15.41 25.26 19.87
C GLU A 577 16.16 26.37 20.63
N ASP A 578 17.47 26.20 20.83
CA ASP A 578 18.33 27.18 21.52
C ASP A 578 18.42 28.50 20.75
N ILE A 579 18.51 28.45 19.41
CA ILE A 579 18.46 29.64 18.54
C ILE A 579 17.13 30.39 18.69
N ARG A 580 16.00 29.67 18.70
CA ARG A 580 14.67 30.29 18.84
C ARG A 580 14.52 30.95 20.21
N LYS A 581 14.96 30.28 21.28
CA LYS A 581 14.97 30.83 22.63
C LYS A 581 15.84 32.09 22.73
N TYR A 582 17.04 32.06 22.14
CA TYR A 582 17.91 33.22 22.08
C TYR A 582 17.23 34.40 21.34
N ALA A 583 16.60 34.14 20.20
CA ALA A 583 15.90 35.14 19.41
C ALA A 583 14.63 35.69 20.10
N GLU A 584 13.94 34.91 20.92
CA GLU A 584 12.83 35.42 21.74
C GLU A 584 13.31 36.41 22.81
N GLU A 585 14.47 36.15 23.42
CA GLU A 585 15.06 37.01 24.45
C GLU A 585 15.73 38.27 23.85
N HIS A 586 16.33 38.17 22.66
CA HIS A 586 17.17 39.22 22.06
C HIS A 586 16.59 39.85 20.79
N GLY A 587 15.44 39.37 20.31
CA GLY A 587 14.79 39.78 19.07
C GLY A 587 15.27 39.01 17.84
N TYR A 588 14.38 38.87 16.84
CA TYR A 588 14.69 38.34 15.51
C TYR A 588 15.32 39.43 14.61
N GLY A 589 16.27 40.18 15.15
CA GLY A 589 16.88 41.35 14.50
C GLY A 589 17.54 41.03 13.15
N ASN A 590 18.00 42.07 12.45
CA ASN A 590 18.82 41.84 11.26
C ASN A 590 20.12 41.13 11.65
N ALA A 591 20.73 40.37 10.73
CA ALA A 591 21.91 39.56 11.03
C ALA A 591 23.09 40.40 11.57
N GLU A 592 23.26 41.63 11.11
CA GLU A 592 24.35 42.53 11.54
C GLU A 592 24.13 43.02 12.98
N GLU A 593 22.90 43.35 13.37
CA GLU A 593 22.53 43.75 14.74
C GLU A 593 22.70 42.59 15.73
N ALA A 594 22.28 41.38 15.36
CA ALA A 594 22.45 40.19 16.20
C ALA A 594 23.94 39.83 16.39
N ILE A 595 24.74 39.96 15.33
CA ILE A 595 26.19 39.76 15.38
C ILE A 595 26.84 40.81 16.29
N GLN A 596 26.52 42.11 16.11
CA GLN A 596 27.11 43.18 16.91
C GLN A 596 26.76 43.03 18.40
N HIS A 597 25.50 42.77 18.74
CA HIS A 597 25.09 42.52 20.13
C HIS A 597 25.76 41.28 20.74
N GLY A 598 25.87 40.18 19.99
CA GLY A 598 26.58 38.98 20.44
C GLY A 598 28.07 39.25 20.69
N MET A 599 28.73 40.00 19.81
CA MET A 599 30.12 40.42 19.97
C MET A 599 30.32 41.35 21.16
N ASP A 600 29.39 42.30 21.39
CA ASP A 600 29.44 43.21 22.54
C ASP A 600 29.23 42.44 23.85
N ALA A 601 28.31 41.47 23.90
CA ALA A 601 28.08 40.61 25.06
C ALA A 601 29.28 39.71 25.38
N MET A 602 29.89 39.08 24.37
CA MET A 602 31.10 38.29 24.54
C MET A 602 32.30 39.17 24.94
N SER A 603 32.39 40.40 24.39
CA SER A 603 33.41 41.37 24.78
C SER A 603 33.24 41.82 26.23
N ALA A 604 32.00 42.02 26.69
CA ALA A 604 31.71 42.34 28.08
C ALA A 604 32.02 41.17 29.02
N GLN A 605 31.67 39.92 28.65
CA GLN A 605 32.06 38.71 29.41
C GLN A 605 33.58 38.56 29.47
N PHE A 606 34.27 38.81 28.36
CA PHE A 606 35.73 38.79 28.29
C PHE A 606 36.36 39.84 29.22
N GLN A 607 35.87 41.08 29.20
CA GLN A 607 36.34 42.13 30.11
C GLN A 607 36.03 41.79 31.58
N ALA A 608 34.86 41.21 31.88
CA ALA A 608 34.50 40.78 33.23
C ALA A 608 35.41 39.64 33.73
N ALA A 609 35.69 38.63 32.90
CA ALA A 609 36.63 37.55 33.20
C ALA A 609 38.08 38.05 33.38
N LYS A 610 38.46 39.11 32.68
CA LYS A 610 39.75 39.80 32.84
C LYS A 610 39.89 40.44 34.23
N THR A 611 38.80 40.95 34.81
CA THR A 611 38.79 41.52 36.17
C THR A 611 38.94 40.48 37.28
N THR A 612 38.53 39.23 37.06
CA THR A 612 38.66 38.15 38.06
C THR A 612 40.04 37.48 38.06
N VAL A 613 40.82 37.62 36.99
CA VAL A 613 42.22 37.17 36.93
C VAL A 613 43.13 38.36 37.20
N SER A 614 43.21 38.80 38.47
CA SER A 614 44.25 39.74 38.89
C SER A 614 45.58 39.00 39.04
N GLY A 615 46.33 38.93 37.96
CA GLY A 615 47.74 38.56 37.97
C GLY A 615 48.46 39.40 36.93
N GLU A 616 49.14 40.46 37.36
CA GLU A 616 50.07 41.21 36.51
C GLU A 616 51.07 40.24 35.87
N GLN A 617 51.06 40.12 34.54
CA GLN A 617 52.25 39.73 33.80
C GLN A 617 52.20 40.24 32.35
N HIS A 618 53.07 41.23 32.11
CA HIS A 618 53.77 41.54 30.86
C HIS A 618 52.97 41.69 29.55
N GLY A 619 52.45 42.90 29.33
CA GLY A 619 52.93 43.75 28.23
C GLY A 619 52.84 43.28 26.77
N GLU A 620 52.10 42.22 26.42
CA GLU A 620 51.92 41.79 25.04
C GLU A 620 50.48 41.97 24.53
N VAL A 621 50.35 42.60 23.36
CA VAL A 621 49.08 42.84 22.66
C VAL A 621 48.72 41.57 21.89
N GLY A 622 48.15 40.59 22.58
CA GLY A 622 47.69 39.33 22.02
C GLY A 622 46.94 38.51 23.08
N GLY A 623 45.62 38.71 23.16
CA GLY A 623 44.80 38.11 24.23
C GLY A 623 44.40 36.68 23.96
N GLU A 624 45.17 35.71 24.46
CA GLU A 624 44.64 34.39 24.84
C GLU A 624 44.69 34.28 26.37
N ILE A 625 43.55 34.05 27.01
CA ILE A 625 43.45 33.80 28.45
C ILE A 625 43.05 32.34 28.66
N TYR A 626 43.87 31.59 29.39
CA TYR A 626 43.45 30.32 29.99
C TYR A 626 42.51 30.63 31.16
N LEU A 627 41.23 30.31 31.03
CA LEU A 627 40.27 30.44 32.13
C LEU A 627 40.62 29.43 33.24
N PRO A 628 40.73 29.86 34.52
CA PRO A 628 40.95 28.93 35.61
C PRO A 628 39.78 27.94 35.71
N THR A 629 40.06 26.67 36.01
CA THR A 629 39.03 25.63 36.16
C THR A 629 37.93 26.03 37.16
N SER A 630 38.28 26.78 38.21
CA SER A 630 37.35 27.31 39.20
C SER A 630 36.33 28.31 38.64
N TYR A 631 36.66 29.07 37.60
CA TYR A 631 35.72 29.97 36.93
C TYR A 631 34.74 29.18 36.05
N ILE A 632 35.22 28.15 35.34
CA ILE A 632 34.37 27.23 34.57
C ILE A 632 33.42 26.47 35.49
N ASP A 633 33.88 26.05 36.67
CA ASP A 633 33.03 25.37 37.65
C ASP A 633 32.02 26.31 38.34
N SER A 634 32.28 27.63 38.37
CA SER A 634 31.31 28.62 38.86
C SER A 634 30.16 28.92 37.88
N LEU A 635 30.32 28.56 36.60
CA LEU A 635 29.29 28.70 35.55
C LEU A 635 28.36 27.48 35.46
N LYS A 636 28.57 26.43 36.27
CA LYS A 636 27.77 25.19 36.29
C LYS A 636 26.63 25.20 37.32
N ILE A 637 26.00 26.34 37.59
CA ILE A 637 24.75 26.40 38.38
C ILE A 637 23.55 26.27 37.45
#